data_AF-A0A931LMM4-F1
#
_entry.id   AF-A0A931LMM4-F1
#
_cell.length_a   1.000
_cell.length_b   1.000
_cell.length_c   1.000
_cell.angle_alpha   90.00
_cell.angle_beta   90.00
_cell.angle_gamma   90.00
#
_symmetry.space_group_name_H-M   'P 1'
#
loop_
_entity.id
_entity.type
_entity.pdbx_description
1 polymer ?
#
loop_
_entity_poly.entity_id
_entity_poly.type
_entity_poly.pdbx_seq_one_letter_code
_entity_poly.pdbx_strand_id
1 'polypeptide(L)'
;MNPIDRVLDALRARGGEPKRYGDHWQTLCPAHPDENPSLSISVGNDGKVLLRCFAGCPVKNVVYALGLEMADLFPAFQRREERQIITTYDYTDENGQLLYQIVRYDPKDFRARCPGKNGNWIWNLKKTRRVLYHLPEVLSAVQSGQTVFVCEGEKDVESLCKLGLTATTNPGGAGKWRSEYSEALHGAQAVIVPDKDEPGRKHAAQVTRSLHGVAARVKVVELPGPGKDVTDWVQAGGTQEDLFQLIEQAPEWEPSLQDSHVDDSPVGLVKRLADAIAFSEHFAQDQGSRLYRFSDDVYKSDGAAYVRRRVKALLEEWSLTGKWSSHKAEEVIEYIRVDSPELWDQPPRDVINVKNGLLHVSTRELKPHSPEHLSSIQINAVYNPDTKCPAWEKFVSETFPGDARNLAYEIPAALIVPSEQQDKALLLEGEGANGKSTYLRGVISFLGRSNISGVSLHKLESDRFSAARLIGKLANICPDLPSSHLESTSTFKTVTGGDVLLSEYKFKDSFEFKPFSRLVFSANHFPRSSDGSHAFFRRWVIVPFPKTFDPSEQIPSHILDAQLSDPSELSGLLNQVLDALRSLRERGTYLESESMRGAWEEFRAMTDPVAVWLDRATVEHPDAMVTKDGLLSTYNAATRQEGGPTMTRQAFGRALRRLRPNIQEAQRKIAGKLQWVWLGLGLKSKDDAHGADNKNPVNRVNDPGVGSRDSLDSRDSSLLYINRGKEGDQKVEEREEYLEQSRENPVNRVNGMNETLTTSSTNPLEISNNNTCVHCDAPANRFSEDGTGYCEDHL
;
A
#
# COMPACT_ATOMS: atom_id res chain seq x y z
N MET A 1 34.75 51.90 -9.58
CA MET A 1 35.22 50.88 -10.55
C MET A 1 34.14 49.83 -10.71
N ASN A 2 33.73 49.54 -11.95
CA ASN A 2 32.70 48.54 -12.27
C ASN A 2 33.22 47.15 -11.83
N PRO A 3 32.40 46.31 -11.18
CA PRO A 3 32.78 44.94 -10.81
C PRO A 3 33.55 44.16 -11.88
N ILE A 4 33.16 44.27 -13.16
CA ILE A 4 33.83 43.54 -14.25
C ILE A 4 35.28 44.00 -14.47
N ASP A 5 35.54 45.30 -14.38
CA ASP A 5 36.87 45.86 -14.56
C ASP A 5 37.81 45.38 -13.45
N ARG A 6 37.33 45.31 -12.21
CA ARG A 6 38.11 44.78 -11.06
C ARG A 6 38.57 43.35 -11.28
N VAL A 7 37.67 42.51 -11.79
CA VAL A 7 37.96 41.09 -12.05
C VAL A 7 38.96 40.94 -13.19
N LEU A 8 38.79 41.69 -14.28
CA LEU A 8 39.72 41.64 -15.43
C LEU A 8 41.11 42.18 -15.07
N ASP A 9 41.18 43.23 -14.24
CA ASP A 9 42.46 43.78 -13.78
C ASP A 9 43.16 42.85 -12.79
N ALA A 10 42.41 42.20 -11.88
CA ALA A 10 42.96 41.19 -10.96
C ALA A 10 43.53 39.96 -11.69
N LEU A 11 42.93 39.58 -12.83
CA LEU A 11 43.42 38.50 -13.69
C LEU A 11 44.72 38.88 -14.40
N ARG A 12 44.75 40.08 -15.01
CA ARG A 12 45.96 40.60 -15.69
C ARG A 12 47.13 40.75 -14.73
N ALA A 13 46.88 41.21 -13.50
CA ALA A 13 47.90 41.36 -12.47
C ALA A 13 48.56 40.03 -12.06
N ARG A 14 47.92 38.89 -12.33
CA ARG A 14 48.45 37.54 -12.06
C ARG A 14 48.94 36.81 -13.31
N GLY A 15 49.14 37.53 -14.42
CA GLY A 15 49.64 36.95 -15.67
C GLY A 15 48.57 36.24 -16.50
N GLY A 16 47.28 36.39 -16.17
CA GLY A 16 46.18 35.91 -17.00
C GLY A 16 45.95 36.82 -18.21
N GLU A 17 45.74 36.24 -19.38
CA GLU A 17 45.41 36.96 -20.61
C GLU A 17 43.93 36.72 -20.99
N PRO A 18 42.97 37.50 -20.46
CA PRO A 18 41.56 37.34 -20.80
C PRO A 18 41.26 37.79 -22.23
N LYS A 19 40.87 36.83 -23.08
CA LYS A 19 40.42 37.06 -24.46
C LYS A 19 38.91 37.24 -24.49
N ARG A 20 38.44 38.26 -25.20
CA ARG A 20 37.01 38.58 -25.31
C ARG A 20 36.35 37.82 -26.46
N TYR A 21 35.21 37.21 -26.17
CA TYR A 21 34.35 36.48 -27.12
C TYR A 21 32.92 37.01 -26.99
N GLY A 22 32.56 38.02 -27.80
CA GLY A 22 31.27 38.71 -27.66
C GLY A 22 31.14 39.42 -26.31
N ASP A 23 30.16 38.99 -25.51
CA ASP A 23 29.80 39.58 -24.21
C ASP A 23 30.45 38.88 -23.00
N HIS A 24 31.40 37.98 -23.25
CA HIS A 24 32.14 37.31 -22.19
C HIS A 24 33.65 37.25 -22.49
N TRP A 25 34.44 36.95 -21.46
CA TRP A 25 35.87 36.74 -21.55
C TRP A 25 36.22 35.31 -21.19
N GLN A 26 37.31 34.78 -21.76
CA GLN A 26 37.88 33.49 -21.42
C GLN A 26 39.38 33.60 -21.14
N THR A 27 39.85 32.88 -20.13
CA THR A 27 41.26 32.83 -19.73
C THR A 27 41.58 31.56 -18.94
N LEU A 28 42.85 31.33 -18.64
CA LEU A 28 43.31 30.25 -17.76
C LEU A 28 42.78 30.49 -16.34
N CYS A 29 42.34 29.44 -15.68
CA CYS A 29 41.77 29.59 -14.35
C CYS A 29 42.88 29.79 -13.31
N PRO A 30 42.86 30.86 -12.51
CA PRO A 30 43.91 31.10 -11.51
C PRO A 30 43.85 30.11 -10.33
N ALA A 31 42.81 29.29 -10.24
CA ALA A 31 42.58 28.35 -9.14
C ALA A 31 43.09 26.92 -9.41
N HIS A 32 43.56 26.61 -10.63
CA HIS A 32 44.21 25.34 -10.97
C HIS A 32 45.15 25.50 -12.17
N PRO A 33 46.12 24.60 -12.37
CA PRO A 33 46.94 24.61 -13.59
C PRO A 33 46.14 24.07 -14.78
N ASP A 34 45.89 24.90 -15.78
CA ASP A 34 45.35 24.51 -17.09
C ASP A 34 46.22 25.03 -18.24
N GLU A 35 46.26 24.26 -19.34
CA GLU A 35 46.92 24.67 -20.60
C GLU A 35 45.93 25.31 -21.60
N ASN A 36 44.62 25.12 -21.38
CA ASN A 36 43.54 25.65 -22.20
C ASN A 36 42.62 26.57 -21.38
N PRO A 37 42.18 27.73 -21.92
CA PRO A 37 41.32 28.67 -21.18
C PRO A 37 40.04 28.03 -20.63
N SER A 38 39.99 27.76 -19.32
CA SER A 38 38.84 27.11 -18.69
C SER A 38 37.93 28.04 -17.90
N LEU A 39 38.35 29.29 -17.64
CA LEU A 39 37.57 30.28 -16.89
C LEU A 39 36.81 31.21 -17.83
N SER A 40 35.48 31.20 -17.74
CA SER A 40 34.57 32.15 -18.40
C SER A 40 34.10 33.23 -17.42
N ILE A 41 34.07 34.48 -17.90
CA ILE A 41 33.71 35.68 -17.13
C ILE A 41 32.66 36.45 -17.93
N SER A 42 31.51 36.75 -17.34
CA SER A 42 30.44 37.54 -17.97
C SER A 42 29.75 38.47 -16.97
N VAL A 43 28.87 39.35 -17.45
CA VAL A 43 28.08 40.27 -16.61
C VAL A 43 26.60 39.92 -16.74
N GLY A 44 25.93 39.70 -15.61
CA GLY A 44 24.49 39.45 -15.55
C GLY A 44 23.66 40.72 -15.73
N ASN A 45 22.36 40.57 -16.02
CA ASN A 45 21.44 41.69 -16.24
C ASN A 45 21.29 42.63 -15.02
N ASP A 46 21.65 42.16 -13.83
CA ASP A 46 21.65 42.91 -12.58
C ASP A 46 23.01 43.57 -12.26
N GLY A 47 23.93 43.57 -13.23
CA GLY A 47 25.25 44.19 -13.13
C GLY A 47 26.28 43.38 -12.33
N LYS A 48 25.96 42.14 -11.93
CA LYS A 48 26.88 41.25 -11.21
C LYS A 48 27.83 40.54 -12.17
N VAL A 49 29.06 40.30 -11.74
CA VAL A 49 30.02 39.49 -12.50
C VAL A 49 29.81 38.02 -12.21
N LEU A 50 29.67 37.22 -13.27
CA LEU A 50 29.54 35.78 -13.23
C LEU A 50 30.87 35.14 -13.62
N LEU A 51 31.35 34.21 -12.81
CA LEU A 51 32.56 33.42 -13.05
C LEU A 51 32.18 31.95 -13.18
N ARG A 52 32.68 31.28 -14.21
CA ARG A 52 32.47 29.84 -14.41
C ARG A 52 33.75 29.17 -14.88
N CYS A 53 34.27 28.25 -14.08
CA CYS A 53 35.38 27.40 -14.48
C CYS A 53 34.83 26.07 -15.03
N PHE A 54 35.13 25.74 -16.28
CA PHE A 54 34.68 24.49 -16.91
C PHE A 54 35.43 23.25 -16.44
N ALA A 55 36.56 23.42 -15.73
CA ALA A 55 37.26 22.34 -15.04
C ALA A 55 36.73 22.07 -13.61
N GLY A 56 35.72 22.83 -13.16
CA GLY A 56 34.99 22.54 -11.91
C GLY A 56 35.41 23.32 -10.66
N CYS A 57 36.26 24.35 -10.77
CA CYS A 57 36.61 25.17 -9.61
C CYS A 57 35.38 25.94 -9.06
N PRO A 58 35.13 25.88 -7.73
CA PRO A 58 34.14 26.74 -7.09
C PRO A 58 34.46 28.22 -7.30
N VAL A 59 33.44 29.06 -7.54
CA VAL A 59 33.60 30.51 -7.78
C VAL A 59 34.41 31.19 -6.67
N LYS A 60 34.17 30.81 -5.41
CA LYS A 60 34.91 31.33 -4.25
C LYS A 60 36.42 31.10 -4.36
N ASN A 61 36.84 29.95 -4.89
CA ASN A 61 38.26 29.62 -5.04
C ASN A 61 38.90 30.46 -6.16
N VAL A 62 38.16 30.72 -7.24
CA VAL A 62 38.60 31.63 -8.31
C VAL A 62 38.73 33.05 -7.79
N VAL A 63 37.74 33.55 -7.05
CA VAL A 63 37.73 34.89 -6.43
C VAL A 63 38.88 35.04 -5.44
N TYR A 64 39.11 34.03 -4.60
CA TYR A 64 40.22 34.00 -3.64
C TYR A 64 41.59 33.95 -4.34
N ALA A 65 41.74 33.12 -5.38
CA ALA A 65 42.95 33.07 -6.19
C ALA A 65 43.21 34.41 -6.90
N LEU A 66 42.16 35.19 -7.16
CA LEU A 66 42.22 36.57 -7.65
C LEU A 66 42.40 37.63 -6.55
N GLY A 67 42.50 37.25 -5.27
CA GLY A 67 42.67 38.19 -4.15
C GLY A 67 41.56 39.22 -4.08
N LEU A 68 40.36 38.83 -4.54
CA LEU A 68 39.14 39.61 -4.46
C LEU A 68 38.25 39.02 -3.37
N GLU A 69 37.24 39.77 -2.93
CA GLU A 69 36.17 39.25 -2.10
C GLU A 69 34.92 38.97 -2.93
N MET A 70 34.02 38.12 -2.44
CA MET A 70 32.75 37.85 -3.13
C MET A 70 31.95 39.14 -3.36
N ALA A 71 32.06 40.14 -2.46
CA ALA A 71 31.40 41.43 -2.58
C ALA A 71 31.87 42.24 -3.80
N ASP A 72 33.09 42.03 -4.29
CA ASP A 72 33.63 42.74 -5.46
C ASP A 72 32.95 42.35 -6.78
N LEU A 73 32.22 41.23 -6.79
CA LEU A 73 31.41 40.81 -7.95
C LEU A 73 30.10 41.59 -8.08
N PHE A 74 29.74 42.43 -7.09
CA PHE A 74 28.44 43.10 -7.01
C PHE A 74 28.56 44.62 -7.17
N PRO A 75 27.58 45.28 -7.83
CA PRO A 75 27.52 46.74 -7.89
C PRO A 75 27.24 47.35 -6.50
N ALA A 76 27.72 48.58 -6.27
CA ALA A 76 27.58 49.26 -4.99
C ALA A 76 26.09 49.54 -4.66
N PHE A 77 25.66 49.15 -3.45
CA PHE A 77 24.29 49.36 -2.96
C PHE A 77 23.96 50.86 -2.85
N GLN A 78 22.90 51.33 -3.53
CA GLN A 78 22.29 52.63 -3.24
C GLN A 78 21.44 52.55 -1.97
N ARG A 79 21.62 53.51 -1.05
CA ARG A 79 20.91 53.61 0.23
C ARG A 79 19.46 54.05 -0.03
N ARG A 80 18.46 53.25 0.35
CA ARG A 80 17.03 53.60 0.26
C ARG A 80 16.68 54.70 1.28
N GLU A 81 15.85 55.66 0.87
CA GLU A 81 15.29 56.74 1.70
C GLU A 81 14.55 56.19 2.95
N GLU A 82 14.60 56.94 4.05
CA GLU A 82 13.93 56.59 5.33
C GLU A 82 12.41 56.68 5.19
N ARG A 83 11.69 55.66 5.67
CA ARG A 83 10.22 55.55 5.57
C ARG A 83 9.57 55.83 6.92
N GLN A 84 8.50 56.63 6.95
CA GLN A 84 7.73 56.92 8.17
C GLN A 84 6.45 56.09 8.25
N ILE A 85 6.11 55.56 9.43
CA ILE A 85 4.85 54.82 9.64
C ILE A 85 3.71 55.83 9.79
N ILE A 86 2.69 55.73 8.93
CA ILE A 86 1.49 56.58 8.98
C ILE A 86 0.38 55.90 9.78
N THR A 87 0.20 54.59 9.62
CA THR A 87 -0.93 53.85 10.21
C THR A 87 -0.56 52.39 10.42
N THR A 88 -1.13 51.78 11.45
CA THR A 88 -1.06 50.34 11.73
C THR A 88 -2.45 49.77 11.83
N TYR A 89 -2.69 48.64 11.17
CA TYR A 89 -3.94 47.89 11.21
C TYR A 89 -3.71 46.60 11.98
N ASP A 90 -4.48 46.40 13.04
CA ASP A 90 -4.28 45.32 13.99
C ASP A 90 -5.18 44.12 13.64
N TYR A 91 -4.56 42.98 13.38
CA TYR A 91 -5.26 41.72 13.12
C TYR A 91 -5.25 40.89 14.40
N THR A 92 -6.42 40.71 14.99
CA THR A 92 -6.64 40.03 16.26
C THR A 92 -7.33 38.68 16.05
N ASP A 93 -7.16 37.77 17.01
CA ASP A 93 -7.97 36.55 17.07
C ASP A 93 -9.40 36.84 17.55
N GLU A 94 -10.20 35.77 17.68
CA GLU A 94 -11.60 35.83 18.08
C GLU A 94 -11.82 36.46 19.47
N ASN A 95 -10.79 36.47 20.32
CA ASN A 95 -10.82 37.04 21.67
C ASN A 95 -10.24 38.46 21.72
N GLY A 96 -9.86 39.04 20.58
CA GLY A 96 -9.23 40.35 20.50
C GLY A 96 -7.71 40.33 20.79
N GLN A 97 -7.07 39.17 20.87
CA GLN A 97 -5.62 39.08 21.08
C GLN A 97 -4.87 39.39 19.78
N LEU A 98 -3.92 40.32 19.83
CA LEU A 98 -3.13 40.74 18.66
C LEU A 98 -2.27 39.59 18.10
N LEU A 99 -2.52 39.21 16.84
CA LEU A 99 -1.74 38.22 16.10
C LEU A 99 -0.66 38.87 15.24
N TYR A 100 -1.01 39.91 14.49
CA TYR A 100 -0.08 40.67 13.65
C TYR A 100 -0.63 42.04 13.27
N GLN A 101 0.21 42.88 12.70
CA GLN A 101 -0.14 44.21 12.20
C GLN A 101 0.27 44.36 10.74
N ILE A 102 -0.55 45.06 9.97
CA ILE A 102 -0.17 45.62 8.67
C ILE A 102 0.15 47.10 8.86
N VAL A 103 1.37 47.48 8.52
CA VAL A 103 1.94 48.82 8.70
C VAL A 103 1.97 49.54 7.37
N ARG A 104 1.38 50.72 7.31
CA ARG A 104 1.39 51.62 6.15
C ARG A 104 2.45 52.72 6.33
N TYR A 105 3.27 52.93 5.31
CA TYR A 105 4.35 53.92 5.28
C TYR A 105 4.10 55.11 4.34
N ASP A 106 4.88 56.18 4.54
CA ASP A 106 5.16 57.24 3.57
C ASP A 106 6.64 57.19 3.11
N PRO A 107 6.95 57.23 1.79
CA PRO A 107 6.03 57.04 0.65
C PRO A 107 5.26 55.71 0.72
N LYS A 108 4.07 55.63 0.07
CA LYS A 108 3.12 54.50 0.17
C LYS A 108 3.82 53.14 0.01
N ASP A 109 3.94 52.42 1.12
CA ASP A 109 4.39 51.03 1.17
C ASP A 109 3.70 50.31 2.33
N PHE A 110 3.61 48.99 2.27
CA PHE A 110 2.98 48.17 3.29
C PHE A 110 3.94 47.10 3.79
N ARG A 111 4.00 46.90 5.10
CA ARG A 111 4.75 45.79 5.71
C ARG A 111 3.97 45.14 6.82
N ALA A 112 4.11 43.82 6.91
CA ALA A 112 3.53 43.08 8.00
C ALA A 112 4.54 42.83 9.13
N ARG A 113 4.06 42.83 10.37
CA ARG A 113 4.85 42.46 11.55
C ARG A 113 4.01 41.72 12.59
N CYS A 114 4.60 40.82 13.36
CA CYS A 114 3.95 40.16 14.48
C CYS A 114 4.73 40.38 15.79
N PRO A 115 4.06 40.32 16.96
CA PRO A 115 4.72 40.50 18.25
C PRO A 115 5.66 39.33 18.56
N GLY A 116 6.88 39.63 18.99
CA GLY A 116 7.89 38.68 19.48
C GLY A 116 7.86 38.54 21.01
N LYS A 117 8.59 37.54 21.53
CA LYS A 117 8.57 37.14 22.95
C LYS A 117 8.96 38.26 23.94
N ASN A 118 9.71 39.27 23.50
CA ASN A 118 10.25 40.33 24.36
C ASN A 118 9.70 41.72 24.00
N GLY A 119 8.51 41.80 23.39
CA GLY A 119 7.93 43.06 22.92
C GLY A 119 8.60 43.64 21.67
N ASN A 120 9.52 42.89 21.05
CA ASN A 120 10.10 43.24 19.76
C ASN A 120 9.17 42.85 18.60
N TRP A 121 9.27 43.55 17.47
CA TRP A 121 8.50 43.23 16.26
C TRP A 121 9.26 42.29 15.33
N ILE A 122 8.60 41.23 14.86
CA ILE A 122 9.09 40.31 13.85
C ILE A 122 8.50 40.71 12.50
N TRP A 123 9.33 41.18 11.55
CA TRP A 123 8.91 41.74 10.25
C TRP A 123 8.65 40.69 9.17
N ASN A 124 7.91 39.65 9.51
CA ASN A 124 7.35 38.68 8.59
C ASN A 124 6.22 37.94 9.29
N LEU A 125 5.48 37.15 8.55
CA LEU A 125 4.33 36.44 9.10
C LEU A 125 4.41 34.90 8.94
N LYS A 126 5.60 34.33 8.74
CA LYS A 126 5.77 32.92 8.29
C LYS A 126 5.14 31.87 9.22
N LYS A 127 5.05 32.14 10.52
CA LYS A 127 4.50 31.21 11.53
C LYS A 127 3.23 31.74 12.21
N THR A 128 2.61 32.79 11.65
CA THR A 128 1.48 33.47 12.28
C THR A 128 0.20 33.12 11.52
N ARG A 129 -0.84 32.66 12.24
CA ARG A 129 -2.20 32.44 11.72
C ARG A 129 -2.69 33.70 10.99
N ARG A 130 -3.38 33.52 9.86
CA ARG A 130 -4.00 34.63 9.10
C ARG A 130 -5.46 34.70 9.45
N VAL A 131 -5.95 35.92 9.62
CA VAL A 131 -7.34 36.21 9.95
C VAL A 131 -7.82 37.39 9.12
N LEU A 132 -9.14 37.56 9.06
CA LEU A 132 -9.77 38.77 8.51
C LEU A 132 -9.50 39.98 9.43
N TYR A 133 -9.49 41.17 8.85
CA TYR A 133 -9.41 42.42 9.62
C TYR A 133 -10.75 42.66 10.36
N HIS A 134 -10.73 43.15 11.61
CA HIS A 134 -11.94 43.22 12.47
C HIS A 134 -12.64 41.85 12.67
N LEU A 135 -11.89 40.77 12.85
CA LEU A 135 -12.46 39.41 13.00
C LEU A 135 -13.52 39.30 14.11
N PRO A 136 -13.31 39.80 15.34
CA PRO A 136 -14.34 39.72 16.39
C PRO A 136 -15.67 40.37 15.99
N GLU A 137 -15.61 41.55 15.36
CA GLU A 137 -16.77 42.30 14.89
C GLU A 137 -17.48 41.57 13.75
N VAL A 138 -16.71 40.97 12.82
CA VAL A 138 -17.24 40.11 11.74
C VAL A 138 -18.01 38.94 12.33
N LEU A 139 -17.43 38.19 13.27
CA LEU A 139 -18.09 37.04 13.88
C LEU A 139 -19.37 37.43 14.62
N SER A 140 -19.35 38.56 15.34
CA SER A 140 -20.54 39.11 16.01
C SER A 140 -21.64 39.51 15.00
N ALA A 141 -21.26 40.13 13.88
CA ALA A 141 -22.21 40.49 12.83
C ALA A 141 -22.83 39.26 12.16
N VAL A 142 -22.04 38.22 11.88
CA VAL A 142 -22.52 36.95 11.33
C VAL A 142 -23.52 36.29 12.28
N GLN A 143 -23.20 36.19 13.57
CA GLN A 143 -24.09 35.59 14.58
C GLN A 143 -25.42 36.35 14.75
N SER A 144 -25.39 37.68 14.61
CA SER A 144 -26.58 38.52 14.70
C SER A 144 -27.32 38.70 13.37
N GLY A 145 -26.84 38.07 12.30
CA GLY A 145 -27.42 38.17 10.96
C GLY A 145 -27.27 39.55 10.31
N GLN A 146 -26.33 40.37 10.79
CA GLN A 146 -26.01 41.68 10.21
C GLN A 146 -25.20 41.54 8.92
N THR A 147 -25.32 42.53 8.04
CA THR A 147 -24.54 42.60 6.80
C THR A 147 -23.06 42.84 7.10
N VAL A 148 -22.19 42.05 6.47
CA VAL A 148 -20.73 42.22 6.54
C VAL A 148 -20.22 42.72 5.19
N PHE A 149 -19.58 43.89 5.19
CA PHE A 149 -18.99 44.48 3.99
C PHE A 149 -17.55 43.99 3.80
N VAL A 150 -17.19 43.62 2.57
CA VAL A 150 -15.83 43.20 2.23
C VAL A 150 -15.22 44.20 1.26
N CYS A 151 -14.18 44.90 1.71
CA CYS A 151 -13.43 45.91 0.93
C CYS A 151 -12.06 45.38 0.49
N GLU A 152 -11.42 46.02 -0.49
CA GLU A 152 -10.09 45.62 -0.96
C GLU A 152 -8.96 45.90 0.05
N GLY A 153 -9.08 46.97 0.87
CA GLY A 153 -8.01 47.37 1.78
C GLY A 153 -8.50 47.93 3.12
N GLU A 154 -7.60 47.98 4.10
CA GLU A 154 -7.95 48.31 5.49
C GLU A 154 -8.43 49.77 5.63
N LYS A 155 -7.95 50.68 4.78
CA LYS A 155 -8.37 52.10 4.79
C LYS A 155 -9.87 52.25 4.45
N ASP A 156 -10.36 51.42 3.54
CA ASP A 156 -11.76 51.41 3.10
C ASP A 156 -12.67 50.79 4.15
N VAL A 157 -12.20 49.74 4.81
CA VAL A 157 -12.84 49.17 6.01
C VAL A 157 -13.04 50.25 7.07
N GLU A 158 -11.98 51.00 7.41
CA GLU A 158 -12.09 52.09 8.40
C GLU A 158 -13.07 53.20 7.97
N SER A 159 -13.22 53.45 6.68
CA SER A 159 -14.18 54.43 6.16
C SER A 159 -15.63 53.96 6.35
N LEU A 160 -15.92 52.68 6.13
CA LEU A 160 -17.25 52.11 6.40
C LEU A 160 -17.53 51.97 7.91
N CYS A 161 -16.55 51.58 8.71
CA CYS A 161 -16.70 51.51 10.16
C CYS A 161 -17.07 52.87 10.77
N LYS A 162 -16.55 53.98 10.23
CA LYS A 162 -16.95 55.35 10.63
C LYS A 162 -18.39 55.70 10.28
N LEU A 163 -18.99 55.02 9.31
CA LEU A 163 -20.42 55.11 8.99
C LEU A 163 -21.28 54.13 9.82
N GLY A 164 -20.69 53.44 10.80
CA GLY A 164 -21.40 52.49 11.67
C GLY A 164 -21.70 51.13 11.02
N LEU A 165 -20.96 50.76 9.98
CA LEU A 165 -21.11 49.49 9.26
C LEU A 165 -20.01 48.50 9.65
N THR A 166 -20.34 47.20 9.73
CA THR A 166 -19.35 46.15 9.95
C THR A 166 -18.65 45.81 8.63
N ALA A 167 -17.36 46.12 8.53
CA ALA A 167 -16.56 45.89 7.33
C ALA A 167 -15.28 45.10 7.62
N THR A 168 -14.75 44.42 6.61
CA THR A 168 -13.55 43.60 6.71
C THR A 168 -12.77 43.55 5.39
N THR A 169 -11.53 43.06 5.48
CA THR A 169 -10.66 42.78 4.33
C THR A 169 -9.64 41.69 4.68
N ASN A 170 -9.00 41.11 3.66
CA ASN A 170 -7.88 40.18 3.84
C ASN A 170 -6.54 40.93 3.92
N PRO A 171 -5.54 40.39 4.66
CA PRO A 171 -4.21 40.98 4.69
C PRO A 171 -3.55 40.91 3.32
N GLY A 172 -2.94 42.03 2.91
CA GLY A 172 -2.19 42.15 1.65
C GLY A 172 -3.03 42.51 0.42
N GLY A 173 -4.33 42.78 0.60
CA GLY A 173 -5.23 43.33 -0.42
C GLY A 173 -5.49 42.40 -1.61
N ALA A 174 -5.71 43.02 -2.78
CA ALA A 174 -6.13 42.35 -4.00
C ALA A 174 -5.30 41.09 -4.35
N GLY A 175 -6.02 40.00 -4.67
CA GLY A 175 -5.41 38.73 -5.09
C GLY A 175 -4.83 37.88 -3.97
N LYS A 176 -4.96 38.29 -2.70
CA LYS A 176 -4.43 37.55 -1.53
C LYS A 176 -5.50 36.89 -0.66
N TRP A 177 -6.73 36.75 -1.19
CA TRP A 177 -7.80 36.00 -0.53
C TRP A 177 -7.44 34.51 -0.39
N ARG A 178 -7.80 33.91 0.75
CA ARG A 178 -7.56 32.50 1.08
C ARG A 178 -8.84 31.87 1.61
N SER A 179 -8.93 30.54 1.55
CA SER A 179 -10.11 29.79 1.97
C SER A 179 -10.44 29.98 3.45
N GLU A 180 -9.43 30.14 4.32
CA GLU A 180 -9.65 30.31 5.76
C GLU A 180 -10.40 31.61 6.09
N TYR A 181 -10.36 32.61 5.21
CA TYR A 181 -11.13 33.86 5.36
C TYR A 181 -12.60 33.66 5.03
N SER A 182 -12.91 32.80 4.05
CA SER A 182 -14.30 32.49 3.70
C SER A 182 -15.03 31.83 4.87
N GLU A 183 -14.35 30.97 5.62
CA GLU A 183 -14.95 30.27 6.76
C GLU A 183 -15.41 31.22 7.87
N ALA A 184 -14.70 32.33 8.10
CA ALA A 184 -15.12 33.36 9.05
C ALA A 184 -16.42 34.08 8.63
N LEU A 185 -16.84 33.92 7.37
CA LEU A 185 -18.05 34.48 6.78
C LEU A 185 -19.11 33.41 6.51
N HIS A 186 -19.00 32.21 7.11
CA HIS A 186 -19.98 31.16 6.98
C HIS A 186 -21.37 31.62 7.44
N GLY A 187 -22.37 31.52 6.57
CA GLY A 187 -23.73 31.99 6.85
C GLY A 187 -23.91 33.52 6.85
N ALA A 188 -22.88 34.30 6.49
CA ALA A 188 -22.96 35.76 6.47
C ALA A 188 -23.88 36.29 5.35
N GLN A 189 -24.43 37.49 5.56
CA GLN A 189 -24.93 38.34 4.47
C GLN A 189 -23.78 39.23 3.99
N ALA A 190 -23.04 38.79 2.97
CA ALA A 190 -21.81 39.44 2.53
C ALA A 190 -22.07 40.42 1.37
N VAL A 191 -21.55 41.65 1.50
CA VAL A 191 -21.59 42.68 0.43
C VAL A 191 -20.15 43.04 0.06
N ILE A 192 -19.76 42.73 -1.17
CA ILE A 192 -18.42 43.02 -1.70
C ILE A 192 -18.45 44.39 -2.38
N VAL A 193 -17.54 45.27 -1.98
CA VAL A 193 -17.40 46.62 -2.55
C VAL A 193 -16.01 46.73 -3.20
N PRO A 194 -15.88 46.51 -4.52
CA PRO A 194 -14.60 46.56 -5.23
C PRO A 194 -14.06 48.00 -5.38
N ASP A 195 -12.74 48.13 -5.46
CA ASP A 195 -12.12 49.31 -6.08
C ASP A 195 -12.54 49.40 -7.55
N LYS A 196 -12.71 50.63 -8.04
CA LYS A 196 -13.11 50.96 -9.41
C LYS A 196 -11.96 50.84 -10.41
N ASP A 197 -11.12 49.83 -10.26
CA ASP A 197 -10.06 49.48 -11.19
C ASP A 197 -10.06 47.98 -11.54
N GLU A 198 -9.21 47.60 -12.48
CA GLU A 198 -9.18 46.22 -12.98
C GLU A 198 -8.69 45.20 -11.93
N PRO A 199 -7.61 45.46 -11.17
CA PRO A 199 -7.24 44.62 -10.03
C PRO A 199 -8.35 44.46 -8.99
N GLY A 200 -9.06 45.53 -8.65
CA GLY A 200 -10.13 45.50 -7.64
C GLY A 200 -11.35 44.71 -8.07
N ARG A 201 -11.79 44.86 -9.32
CA ARG A 201 -12.85 44.00 -9.87
C ARG A 201 -12.45 42.53 -9.88
N LYS A 202 -11.19 42.21 -10.25
CA LYS A 202 -10.67 40.83 -10.19
C LYS A 202 -10.64 40.27 -8.78
N HIS A 203 -10.26 41.11 -7.81
CA HIS A 203 -10.26 40.72 -6.41
C HIS A 203 -11.68 40.44 -5.92
N ALA A 204 -12.63 41.33 -6.15
CA ALA A 204 -14.03 41.11 -5.79
C ALA A 204 -14.59 39.83 -6.42
N ALA A 205 -14.30 39.56 -7.68
CA ALA A 205 -14.70 38.31 -8.34
C ALA A 205 -14.06 37.06 -7.69
N GLN A 206 -12.82 37.16 -7.18
CA GLN A 206 -12.19 36.08 -6.41
C GLN A 206 -12.90 35.87 -5.08
N VAL A 207 -13.22 36.95 -4.36
CA VAL A 207 -13.91 36.90 -3.05
C VAL A 207 -15.31 36.31 -3.20
N THR A 208 -16.12 36.80 -4.14
CA THR A 208 -17.50 36.32 -4.35
C THR A 208 -17.54 34.83 -4.67
N ARG A 209 -16.66 34.34 -5.55
CA ARG A 209 -16.51 32.91 -5.81
C ARG A 209 -16.13 32.11 -4.57
N SER A 210 -15.24 32.65 -3.75
CA SER A 210 -14.78 31.97 -2.52
C SER A 210 -15.85 31.96 -1.42
N LEU A 211 -16.87 32.82 -1.52
CA LEU A 211 -18.01 32.87 -0.61
C LEU A 211 -19.23 32.10 -1.13
N HIS A 212 -19.22 31.66 -2.38
CA HIS A 212 -20.30 30.86 -2.96
C HIS A 212 -20.46 29.52 -2.22
N GLY A 213 -21.66 29.28 -1.67
CA GLY A 213 -21.93 28.10 -0.85
C GLY A 213 -21.39 28.15 0.58
N VAL A 214 -20.73 29.26 0.96
CA VAL A 214 -20.22 29.49 2.33
C VAL A 214 -21.05 30.58 3.01
N ALA A 215 -21.18 31.76 2.38
CA ALA A 215 -22.04 32.83 2.86
C ALA A 215 -23.52 32.52 2.54
N ALA A 216 -24.44 33.00 3.38
CA ALA A 216 -25.88 32.83 3.14
C ALA A 216 -26.36 33.65 1.94
N ARG A 217 -25.79 34.84 1.75
CA ARG A 217 -26.07 35.75 0.61
C ARG A 217 -24.81 36.50 0.23
N VAL A 218 -24.67 36.78 -1.06
CA VAL A 218 -23.52 37.49 -1.61
C VAL A 218 -24.04 38.54 -2.59
N LYS A 219 -23.69 39.81 -2.38
CA LYS A 219 -23.95 40.88 -3.35
C LYS A 219 -22.65 41.61 -3.68
N VAL A 220 -22.58 42.16 -4.89
CA VAL A 220 -21.50 43.04 -5.33
C VAL A 220 -22.08 44.41 -5.61
N VAL A 221 -21.51 45.45 -4.99
CA VAL A 221 -21.97 46.84 -5.13
C VAL A 221 -20.83 47.70 -5.67
N GLU A 222 -20.99 48.21 -6.89
CA GLU A 222 -20.09 49.23 -7.44
C GLU A 222 -20.56 50.63 -7.00
N LEU A 223 -19.64 51.43 -6.45
CA LEU A 223 -19.96 52.76 -5.97
C LEU A 223 -20.09 53.78 -7.12
N PRO A 224 -21.10 54.68 -7.07
CA PRO A 224 -21.29 55.71 -8.07
C PRO A 224 -20.26 56.84 -7.96
N GLY A 225 -20.15 57.65 -9.01
CA GLY A 225 -19.25 58.81 -9.03
C GLY A 225 -17.81 58.50 -9.47
N PRO A 226 -16.92 59.51 -9.41
CA PRO A 226 -15.56 59.42 -9.94
C PRO A 226 -14.51 58.84 -8.96
N GLY A 227 -14.89 58.60 -7.70
CA GLY A 227 -13.99 58.05 -6.68
C GLY A 227 -13.45 56.66 -7.07
N LYS A 228 -12.20 56.39 -6.69
CA LYS A 228 -11.56 55.11 -7.02
C LYS A 228 -12.02 54.00 -6.05
N ASP A 229 -12.08 54.30 -4.77
CA ASP A 229 -12.33 53.35 -3.69
C ASP A 229 -13.46 53.85 -2.77
N VAL A 230 -13.77 53.05 -1.74
CA VAL A 230 -14.79 53.42 -0.75
C VAL A 230 -14.42 54.71 -0.04
N THR A 231 -13.14 54.88 0.31
CA THR A 231 -12.69 56.06 1.01
C THR A 231 -12.93 57.33 0.20
N ASP A 232 -12.62 57.31 -1.11
CA ASP A 232 -12.86 58.44 -2.00
C ASP A 232 -14.37 58.76 -2.12
N TRP A 233 -15.21 57.72 -2.15
CA TRP A 233 -16.67 57.89 -2.22
C TRP A 233 -17.27 58.50 -0.95
N VAL A 234 -16.84 58.05 0.23
CA VAL A 234 -17.25 58.65 1.51
C VAL A 234 -16.77 60.10 1.61
N GLN A 235 -15.54 60.40 1.16
CA GLN A 235 -15.01 61.76 1.14
C GLN A 235 -15.76 62.68 0.16
N ALA A 236 -16.35 62.13 -0.90
CA ALA A 236 -17.21 62.84 -1.83
C ALA A 236 -18.64 63.06 -1.30
N GLY A 237 -18.94 62.61 -0.08
CA GLY A 237 -20.23 62.81 0.59
C GLY A 237 -21.18 61.60 0.59
N GLY A 238 -20.70 60.41 0.22
CA GLY A 238 -21.50 59.18 0.30
C GLY A 238 -21.92 58.82 1.73
N THR A 239 -23.19 58.44 1.92
CA THR A 239 -23.78 58.15 3.23
C THR A 239 -24.12 56.67 3.43
N GLN A 240 -24.41 56.27 4.67
CA GLN A 240 -24.84 54.91 4.98
C GLN A 240 -26.14 54.56 4.22
N GLU A 241 -27.08 55.50 4.16
CA GLU A 241 -28.36 55.37 3.48
C GLU A 241 -28.19 55.15 1.96
N ASP A 242 -27.28 55.88 1.32
CA ASP A 242 -26.97 55.70 -0.10
C ASP A 242 -26.46 54.29 -0.38
N LEU A 243 -25.59 53.76 0.49
CA LEU A 243 -25.01 52.43 0.33
C LEU A 243 -26.08 51.34 0.46
N PHE A 244 -26.99 51.45 1.43
CA PHE A 244 -28.10 50.49 1.55
C PHE A 244 -29.05 50.54 0.35
N GLN A 245 -29.32 51.72 -0.21
CA GLN A 245 -30.10 51.82 -1.45
C GLN A 245 -29.43 51.10 -2.63
N LEU A 246 -28.10 51.20 -2.75
CA LEU A 246 -27.35 50.47 -3.76
C LEU A 246 -27.42 48.95 -3.54
N ILE A 247 -27.36 48.49 -2.28
CA ILE A 247 -27.49 47.06 -1.94
C ILE A 247 -28.88 46.52 -2.26
N GLU A 248 -29.94 47.30 -2.03
CA GLU A 248 -31.32 46.91 -2.38
C GLU A 248 -31.49 46.76 -3.89
N GLN A 249 -30.85 47.63 -4.68
CA GLN A 249 -30.89 47.59 -6.14
C GLN A 249 -29.96 46.53 -6.76
N ALA A 250 -28.91 46.13 -6.03
CA ALA A 250 -27.97 45.12 -6.51
C ALA A 250 -28.63 43.72 -6.51
N PRO A 251 -28.51 42.96 -7.62
CA PRO A 251 -28.97 41.58 -7.65
C PRO A 251 -28.16 40.71 -6.67
N GLU A 252 -28.76 39.63 -6.17
CA GLU A 252 -27.99 38.56 -5.53
C GLU A 252 -26.98 38.04 -6.55
N TRP A 253 -25.73 37.88 -6.12
CA TRP A 253 -24.67 37.37 -6.96
C TRP A 253 -24.89 35.88 -7.18
N GLU A 254 -25.08 35.51 -8.44
CA GLU A 254 -25.10 34.12 -8.88
C GLU A 254 -23.84 33.85 -9.70
N PRO A 255 -23.24 32.65 -9.59
CA PRO A 255 -22.09 32.29 -10.40
C PRO A 255 -22.46 32.30 -11.90
N SER A 256 -21.98 33.30 -12.63
CA SER A 256 -22.09 33.31 -14.09
C SER A 256 -21.00 32.43 -14.70
N LEU A 257 -21.34 31.68 -15.75
CA LEU A 257 -20.40 30.85 -16.52
C LEU A 257 -19.27 31.66 -17.19
N GLN A 258 -19.33 33.00 -17.16
CA GLN A 258 -18.44 33.90 -17.88
C GLN A 258 -17.36 34.56 -16.99
N ASP A 259 -17.50 34.55 -15.66
CA ASP A 259 -16.64 35.35 -14.76
C ASP A 259 -15.33 34.68 -14.31
N SER A 260 -14.97 33.52 -14.86
CA SER A 260 -13.60 33.04 -14.73
C SER A 260 -12.70 33.86 -15.65
N HIS A 261 -11.85 34.75 -15.11
CA HIS A 261 -10.63 35.13 -15.82
C HIS A 261 -9.88 33.82 -16.10
N VAL A 262 -9.94 33.40 -17.36
CA VAL A 262 -9.30 32.19 -17.85
C VAL A 262 -7.81 32.49 -17.87
N ASP A 263 -7.08 31.98 -16.88
CA ASP A 263 -5.68 31.67 -17.12
C ASP A 263 -5.65 30.59 -18.20
N ASP A 264 -5.63 31.05 -19.45
CA ASP A 264 -5.61 30.26 -20.67
C ASP A 264 -4.22 29.69 -20.96
N SER A 265 -3.27 29.88 -20.04
CA SER A 265 -2.01 29.14 -20.08
C SER A 265 -2.31 27.64 -20.02
N PRO A 266 -1.52 26.79 -20.70
CA PRO A 266 -1.71 25.35 -20.65
C PRO A 266 -1.79 24.80 -19.21
N VAL A 267 -1.01 25.37 -18.30
CA VAL A 267 -0.96 25.01 -16.87
C VAL A 267 -2.22 25.46 -16.12
N GLY A 268 -2.68 26.69 -16.36
CA GLY A 268 -3.90 27.23 -15.75
C GLY A 268 -5.15 26.46 -16.15
N LEU A 269 -5.27 26.08 -17.43
CA LEU A 269 -6.40 25.29 -17.91
C LEU A 269 -6.41 23.86 -17.36
N VAL A 270 -5.25 23.19 -17.27
CA VAL A 270 -5.14 21.84 -16.69
C VAL A 270 -5.57 21.87 -15.22
N LYS A 271 -5.05 22.82 -14.44
CA LYS A 271 -5.45 22.98 -13.03
C LYS A 271 -6.95 23.23 -12.90
N ARG A 272 -7.51 24.14 -13.71
CA ARG A 272 -8.95 24.44 -13.67
C ARG A 272 -9.82 23.23 -13.99
N LEU A 273 -9.44 22.45 -15.01
CA LEU A 273 -10.15 21.23 -15.37
C LEU A 273 -10.04 20.20 -14.23
N ALA A 274 -8.84 20.03 -13.66
CA ALA A 274 -8.62 19.12 -12.54
C ALA A 274 -9.44 19.52 -11.31
N ASP A 275 -9.36 20.79 -10.88
CA ASP A 275 -10.13 21.35 -9.76
C ASP A 275 -11.63 21.14 -9.97
N ALA A 276 -12.14 21.43 -11.18
CA ALA A 276 -13.57 21.28 -11.49
C ALA A 276 -14.05 19.82 -11.46
N ILE A 277 -13.17 18.86 -11.78
CA ILE A 277 -13.49 17.43 -11.73
C ILE A 277 -13.38 16.92 -10.29
N ALA A 278 -12.30 17.26 -9.58
CA ALA A 278 -12.03 16.80 -8.22
C ALA A 278 -12.92 17.47 -7.16
N PHE A 279 -13.56 18.60 -7.47
CA PHE A 279 -14.47 19.29 -6.55
C PHE A 279 -15.66 18.41 -6.09
N SER A 280 -16.18 17.57 -6.99
CA SER A 280 -17.38 16.76 -6.75
C SER A 280 -17.11 15.25 -6.72
N GLU A 281 -15.87 14.84 -6.90
CA GLU A 281 -15.50 13.45 -7.10
C GLU A 281 -14.29 13.11 -6.23
N HIS A 282 -14.31 11.92 -5.62
CA HIS A 282 -13.16 11.43 -4.86
C HIS A 282 -12.36 10.46 -5.72
N PHE A 283 -11.05 10.68 -5.80
CA PHE A 283 -10.12 9.84 -6.54
C PHE A 283 -9.15 9.14 -5.58
N ALA A 284 -8.58 8.04 -6.05
CA ALA A 284 -7.50 7.32 -5.39
C ALA A 284 -6.61 6.66 -6.46
N GLN A 285 -5.42 6.19 -6.11
CA GLN A 285 -4.54 5.44 -7.01
C GLN A 285 -4.09 4.10 -6.42
N ASP A 286 -3.79 3.12 -7.27
CA ASP A 286 -3.09 1.91 -6.83
C ASP A 286 -1.56 2.04 -6.92
N GLN A 287 -0.84 1.04 -6.45
CA GLN A 287 0.63 0.98 -6.41
C GLN A 287 1.24 1.09 -7.83
N GLY A 288 0.47 0.78 -8.88
CA GLY A 288 0.88 0.92 -10.29
C GLY A 288 0.38 2.22 -10.93
N SER A 289 0.06 3.24 -10.14
CA SER A 289 -0.38 4.57 -10.58
C SER A 289 -1.64 4.54 -11.46
N ARG A 290 -2.52 3.56 -11.28
CA ARG A 290 -3.82 3.55 -11.96
C ARG A 290 -4.81 4.36 -11.12
N LEU A 291 -5.52 5.28 -11.78
CA LEU A 291 -6.50 6.16 -11.14
C LEU A 291 -7.87 5.46 -10.97
N TYR A 292 -8.38 5.48 -9.75
CA TYR A 292 -9.71 5.02 -9.34
C TYR A 292 -10.59 6.21 -8.97
N ARG A 293 -11.90 6.04 -9.09
CA ARG A 293 -12.90 7.02 -8.68
C ARG A 293 -13.93 6.39 -7.76
N PHE A 294 -14.27 7.07 -6.69
CA PHE A 294 -15.35 6.66 -5.79
C PHE A 294 -16.69 6.89 -6.49
N SER A 295 -17.45 5.82 -6.72
CA SER A 295 -18.79 5.90 -7.31
C SER A 295 -19.58 4.64 -7.02
N ASP A 296 -20.90 4.80 -6.84
CA ASP A 296 -21.77 3.72 -6.36
C ASP A 296 -21.18 3.04 -5.12
N ASP A 297 -20.74 3.87 -4.16
CA ASP A 297 -20.24 3.48 -2.85
C ASP A 297 -18.93 2.65 -2.82
N VAL A 298 -18.16 2.65 -3.91
CA VAL A 298 -16.88 1.92 -4.00
C VAL A 298 -15.90 2.59 -4.98
N TYR A 299 -14.59 2.40 -4.77
CA TYR A 299 -13.59 2.85 -5.74
C TYR A 299 -13.55 1.93 -6.98
N LYS A 300 -13.79 2.51 -8.15
CA LYS A 300 -13.78 1.81 -9.44
C LYS A 300 -12.57 2.22 -10.27
N SER A 301 -11.98 1.28 -11.00
CA SER A 301 -10.77 1.49 -11.82
C SER A 301 -11.01 2.28 -13.11
N ASP A 302 -12.16 2.94 -13.24
CA ASP A 302 -12.56 3.70 -14.43
C ASP A 302 -12.24 5.20 -14.31
N GLY A 303 -11.53 5.63 -13.25
CA GLY A 303 -11.23 7.03 -12.96
C GLY A 303 -10.61 7.77 -14.14
N ALA A 304 -9.57 7.21 -14.77
CA ALA A 304 -8.97 7.83 -15.95
C ALA A 304 -9.96 7.94 -17.14
N ALA A 305 -10.82 6.95 -17.36
CA ALA A 305 -11.81 7.00 -18.43
C ALA A 305 -12.91 8.05 -18.13
N TYR A 306 -13.30 8.19 -16.86
CA TYR A 306 -14.21 9.22 -16.39
C TYR A 306 -13.62 10.62 -16.62
N VAL A 307 -12.38 10.86 -16.19
CA VAL A 307 -11.69 12.15 -16.37
C VAL A 307 -11.63 12.54 -17.84
N ARG A 308 -11.27 11.64 -18.76
CA ARG A 308 -11.27 11.94 -20.21
C ARG A 308 -12.62 12.42 -20.72
N ARG A 309 -13.71 11.77 -20.29
CA ARG A 309 -15.08 12.18 -20.66
C ARG A 309 -15.43 13.54 -20.06
N ARG A 310 -15.11 13.77 -18.78
CA ARG A 310 -15.45 15.01 -18.09
C ARG A 310 -14.63 16.20 -18.59
N VAL A 311 -13.36 16.02 -18.92
CA VAL A 311 -12.53 17.05 -19.60
C VAL A 311 -13.19 17.49 -20.90
N LYS A 312 -13.63 16.54 -21.74
CA LYS A 312 -14.31 16.88 -23.00
C LYS A 312 -15.60 17.68 -22.74
N ALA A 313 -16.44 17.20 -21.82
CA ALA A 313 -17.70 17.86 -21.48
C ALA A 313 -17.49 19.27 -20.91
N LEU A 314 -16.54 19.45 -20.00
CA LEU A 314 -16.20 20.76 -19.43
C LEU A 314 -15.68 21.73 -20.48
N LEU A 315 -14.84 21.27 -21.42
CA LEU A 315 -14.38 22.11 -22.52
C LEU A 315 -15.52 22.53 -23.45
N GLU A 316 -16.52 21.67 -23.67
CA GLU A 316 -17.73 22.04 -24.43
C GLU A 316 -18.59 23.04 -23.64
N GLU A 317 -18.85 22.79 -22.36
CA GLU A 317 -19.58 23.68 -21.43
C GLU A 317 -18.93 25.07 -21.34
N TRP A 318 -17.61 25.14 -21.33
CA TRP A 318 -16.85 26.39 -21.23
C TRP A 318 -16.59 27.05 -22.60
N SER A 319 -17.14 26.52 -23.70
CA SER A 319 -16.89 27.03 -25.06
C SER A 319 -15.41 27.03 -25.46
N LEU A 320 -14.63 26.09 -24.93
CA LEU A 320 -13.19 25.89 -25.16
C LEU A 320 -12.89 24.60 -25.95
N THR A 321 -13.84 24.08 -26.74
CA THR A 321 -13.70 22.82 -27.49
C THR A 321 -12.44 22.77 -28.37
N GLY A 322 -11.99 23.91 -28.92
CA GLY A 322 -10.75 24.02 -29.70
C GLY A 322 -9.47 23.73 -28.91
N LYS A 323 -9.51 23.71 -27.58
CA LYS A 323 -8.39 23.35 -26.69
C LYS A 323 -8.32 21.86 -26.38
N TRP A 324 -9.31 21.07 -26.81
CA TRP A 324 -9.34 19.63 -26.57
C TRP A 324 -8.15 18.94 -27.24
N SER A 325 -7.53 18.01 -26.51
CA SER A 325 -6.62 17.01 -27.07
C SER A 325 -6.54 15.80 -26.14
N SER A 326 -6.19 14.63 -26.67
CA SER A 326 -5.90 13.45 -25.83
C SER A 326 -4.78 13.75 -24.84
N HIS A 327 -3.74 14.46 -25.26
CA HIS A 327 -2.64 14.87 -24.40
C HIS A 327 -3.11 15.72 -23.22
N LYS A 328 -4.00 16.69 -23.46
CA LYS A 328 -4.58 17.52 -22.39
C LYS A 328 -5.38 16.70 -21.39
N ALA A 329 -6.14 15.72 -21.85
CA ALA A 329 -6.85 14.82 -20.95
C ALA A 329 -5.88 14.00 -20.10
N GLU A 330 -4.75 13.55 -20.65
CA GLU A 330 -3.70 12.88 -19.87
C GLU A 330 -3.01 13.82 -18.87
N GLU A 331 -2.74 15.08 -19.24
CA GLU A 331 -2.20 16.10 -18.30
C GLU A 331 -3.13 16.29 -17.09
N VAL A 332 -4.45 16.34 -17.32
CA VAL A 332 -5.45 16.47 -16.25
C VAL A 332 -5.53 15.21 -15.39
N ILE A 333 -5.48 14.02 -15.99
CA ILE A 333 -5.42 12.74 -15.25
C ILE A 333 -4.21 12.74 -14.32
N GLU A 334 -3.04 13.13 -14.84
CA GLU A 334 -1.80 13.14 -14.07
C GLU A 334 -1.86 14.16 -12.93
N TYR A 335 -2.42 15.35 -13.18
CA TYR A 335 -2.62 16.37 -12.16
C TYR A 335 -3.48 15.86 -11.01
N ILE A 336 -4.63 15.24 -11.31
CA ILE A 336 -5.52 14.65 -10.28
C ILE A 336 -4.82 13.50 -9.56
N ARG A 337 -4.09 12.65 -10.29
CA ARG A 337 -3.43 11.46 -9.75
C ARG A 337 -2.38 11.81 -8.70
N VAL A 338 -1.55 12.82 -8.93
CA VAL A 338 -0.48 13.22 -8.00
C VAL A 338 -1.04 13.62 -6.62
N ASP A 339 -2.23 14.24 -6.59
CA ASP A 339 -2.88 14.65 -5.34
C ASP A 339 -3.81 13.57 -4.76
N SER A 340 -4.03 12.47 -5.48
CA SER A 340 -4.94 11.39 -5.05
C SER A 340 -4.27 10.46 -4.04
N PRO A 341 -4.94 10.10 -2.93
CA PRO A 341 -4.41 9.13 -1.97
C PRO A 341 -4.26 7.74 -2.60
N GLU A 342 -3.41 6.91 -2.01
CA GLU A 342 -3.27 5.51 -2.42
C GLU A 342 -4.38 4.65 -1.80
N LEU A 343 -4.95 3.73 -2.59
CA LEU A 343 -5.78 2.66 -2.06
C LEU A 343 -4.97 1.82 -1.08
N TRP A 344 -5.64 1.24 -0.08
CA TRP A 344 -4.94 0.38 0.86
C TRP A 344 -4.30 -0.82 0.16
N ASP A 345 -3.01 -1.05 0.43
CA ASP A 345 -2.29 -2.27 0.07
C ASP A 345 -3.05 -3.52 0.56
N GLN A 346 -3.60 -3.42 1.78
CA GLN A 346 -4.54 -4.38 2.35
C GLN A 346 -5.63 -3.60 3.10
N PRO A 347 -6.92 -3.73 2.71
CA PRO A 347 -7.98 -3.02 3.42
C PRO A 347 -8.11 -3.51 4.87
N PRO A 348 -8.74 -2.73 5.77
CA PRO A 348 -9.03 -3.15 7.13
C PRO A 348 -9.74 -4.50 7.18
N ARG A 349 -9.32 -5.35 8.11
CA ARG A 349 -9.85 -6.73 8.23
C ARG A 349 -11.14 -6.81 9.03
N ASP A 350 -11.41 -5.80 9.83
CA ASP A 350 -12.59 -5.77 10.70
C ASP A 350 -13.78 -5.07 10.07
N VAL A 351 -13.59 -4.41 8.92
CA VAL A 351 -14.63 -3.68 8.21
C VAL A 351 -14.67 -4.12 6.76
N ILE A 352 -15.84 -4.57 6.31
CA ILE A 352 -16.10 -4.90 4.91
C ILE A 352 -17.12 -3.93 4.31
N ASN A 353 -16.96 -3.58 3.04
CA ASN A 353 -17.96 -2.81 2.29
C ASN A 353 -19.00 -3.78 1.71
N VAL A 354 -20.25 -3.67 2.14
CA VAL A 354 -21.43 -4.40 1.63
C VAL A 354 -22.38 -3.41 0.96
N LYS A 355 -23.34 -3.86 0.15
CA LYS A 355 -24.16 -2.93 -0.67
C LYS A 355 -24.84 -1.79 0.09
N ASN A 356 -25.19 -2.00 1.36
CA ASN A 356 -25.88 -1.02 2.20
C ASN A 356 -25.01 -0.33 3.27
N GLY A 357 -23.68 -0.51 3.23
CA GLY A 357 -22.77 0.26 4.09
C GLY A 357 -21.43 -0.43 4.38
N LEU A 358 -20.68 0.18 5.29
CA LEU A 358 -19.45 -0.39 5.86
C LEU A 358 -19.82 -1.20 7.11
N LEU A 359 -19.69 -2.52 7.03
CA LEU A 359 -20.05 -3.46 8.08
C LEU A 359 -18.82 -3.87 8.89
N HIS A 360 -18.86 -3.65 10.19
CA HIS A 360 -17.87 -4.21 11.11
C HIS A 360 -18.18 -5.69 11.38
N VAL A 361 -17.27 -6.60 11.00
CA VAL A 361 -17.55 -8.05 10.99
C VAL A 361 -17.72 -8.68 12.38
N SER A 362 -17.00 -8.18 13.38
CA SER A 362 -17.12 -8.69 14.77
C SER A 362 -18.33 -8.12 15.53
N THR A 363 -18.51 -6.80 15.51
CA THR A 363 -19.58 -6.12 16.25
C THR A 363 -20.93 -6.12 15.52
N ARG A 364 -20.93 -6.39 14.21
CA ARG A 364 -22.09 -6.29 13.32
C ARG A 364 -22.66 -4.88 13.18
N GLU A 365 -21.87 -3.87 13.53
CA GLU A 365 -22.24 -2.46 13.35
C GLU A 365 -22.15 -2.06 11.88
N LEU A 366 -23.22 -1.50 11.32
CA LEU A 366 -23.29 -0.99 9.96
C LEU A 366 -23.20 0.53 9.96
N LYS A 367 -22.22 1.09 9.25
CA LYS A 367 -22.03 2.53 9.05
C LYS A 367 -22.31 2.91 7.60
N PRO A 368 -22.65 4.18 7.32
CA PRO A 368 -22.75 4.68 5.95
C PRO A 368 -21.45 4.47 5.16
N HIS A 369 -21.58 4.39 3.85
CA HIS A 369 -20.45 4.41 2.93
C HIS A 369 -19.68 5.71 3.06
N SER A 370 -18.38 5.63 2.80
CA SER A 370 -17.47 6.76 2.96
C SER A 370 -16.33 6.67 1.94
N PRO A 371 -16.03 7.76 1.20
CA PRO A 371 -14.88 7.82 0.31
C PRO A 371 -13.55 7.70 1.05
N GLU A 372 -13.53 7.93 2.37
CA GLU A 372 -12.35 7.70 3.21
C GLU A 372 -12.04 6.19 3.38
N HIS A 373 -12.98 5.30 3.05
CA HIS A 373 -12.71 3.86 2.94
C HIS A 373 -12.05 3.56 1.58
N LEU A 374 -10.73 3.75 1.52
CA LEU A 374 -9.87 3.65 0.32
C LEU A 374 -9.71 2.21 -0.20
N SER A 375 -10.81 1.57 -0.58
CA SER A 375 -10.90 0.19 -1.08
C SER A 375 -11.74 0.10 -2.34
N SER A 376 -11.31 -0.75 -3.28
CA SER A 376 -12.08 -1.11 -4.48
C SER A 376 -12.95 -2.35 -4.31
N ILE A 377 -13.03 -2.87 -3.09
CA ILE A 377 -13.74 -4.10 -2.76
C ILE A 377 -15.11 -3.75 -2.19
N GLN A 378 -16.15 -4.32 -2.77
CA GLN A 378 -17.51 -4.32 -2.24
C GLN A 378 -18.14 -5.70 -2.43
N ILE A 379 -18.63 -6.32 -1.36
CA ILE A 379 -19.29 -7.62 -1.37
C ILE A 379 -20.72 -7.47 -1.93
N ASN A 380 -21.14 -8.40 -2.78
CA ASN A 380 -22.41 -8.35 -3.49
C ASN A 380 -23.58 -8.86 -2.61
N ALA A 381 -23.69 -8.36 -1.39
CA ALA A 381 -24.73 -8.71 -0.42
C ALA A 381 -25.22 -7.46 0.32
N VAL A 382 -26.47 -7.49 0.79
CA VAL A 382 -27.04 -6.48 1.69
C VAL A 382 -27.01 -7.05 3.10
N TYR A 383 -26.44 -6.34 4.06
CA TYR A 383 -26.45 -6.79 5.44
C TYR A 383 -27.83 -6.58 6.07
N ASN A 384 -28.48 -7.67 6.45
CA ASN A 384 -29.67 -7.70 7.29
C ASN A 384 -29.59 -8.94 8.19
N PRO A 385 -29.54 -8.79 9.54
CA PRO A 385 -29.34 -9.89 10.47
C PRO A 385 -30.43 -10.97 10.43
N ASP A 386 -31.63 -10.63 9.95
CA ASP A 386 -32.78 -11.54 9.96
C ASP A 386 -32.89 -12.40 8.68
N THR A 387 -32.15 -12.04 7.63
CA THR A 387 -32.20 -12.74 6.33
C THR A 387 -31.60 -14.16 6.44
N LYS A 388 -32.25 -15.12 5.78
CA LYS A 388 -31.83 -16.53 5.69
C LYS A 388 -31.48 -16.92 4.25
N CYS A 389 -30.81 -18.05 4.09
CA CYS A 389 -30.39 -18.57 2.78
C CYS A 389 -30.77 -20.06 2.61
N PRO A 390 -32.07 -20.40 2.56
CA PRO A 390 -32.53 -21.78 2.48
C PRO A 390 -32.03 -22.53 1.23
N ALA A 391 -31.86 -21.87 0.08
CA ALA A 391 -31.31 -22.51 -1.11
C ALA A 391 -29.84 -22.92 -0.90
N TRP A 392 -29.04 -22.04 -0.26
CA TRP A 392 -27.67 -22.38 0.14
C TRP A 392 -27.62 -23.50 1.17
N GLU A 393 -28.45 -23.45 2.21
CA GLU A 393 -28.52 -24.50 3.24
C GLU A 393 -28.85 -25.87 2.64
N LYS A 394 -29.85 -25.91 1.74
CA LYS A 394 -30.19 -27.12 0.99
C LYS A 394 -29.02 -27.61 0.14
N PHE A 395 -28.46 -26.73 -0.69
CA PHE A 395 -27.34 -27.06 -1.58
C PHE A 395 -26.12 -27.61 -0.81
N VAL A 396 -25.75 -26.97 0.31
CA VAL A 396 -24.64 -27.42 1.15
C VAL A 396 -24.92 -28.80 1.76
N SER A 397 -26.15 -29.03 2.25
CA SER A 397 -26.53 -30.33 2.80
C SER A 397 -26.48 -31.47 1.75
N GLU A 398 -26.72 -31.11 0.49
CA GLU A 398 -26.74 -32.01 -0.65
C GLU A 398 -25.35 -32.24 -1.25
N THR A 399 -24.39 -31.32 -1.13
CA THR A 399 -23.09 -31.41 -1.82
C THR A 399 -21.90 -31.70 -0.90
N PHE A 400 -21.86 -31.14 0.30
CA PHE A 400 -20.76 -31.33 1.23
C PHE A 400 -20.95 -32.59 2.10
N PRO A 401 -19.86 -33.27 2.51
CA PRO A 401 -19.90 -34.30 3.53
C PRO A 401 -20.53 -33.79 4.83
N GLY A 402 -21.24 -34.66 5.57
CA GLY A 402 -21.92 -34.28 6.81
C GLY A 402 -21.00 -33.68 7.86
N ASP A 403 -19.78 -34.20 7.96
CA ASP A 403 -18.72 -33.75 8.89
C ASP A 403 -17.98 -32.49 8.40
N ALA A 404 -18.21 -32.05 7.15
CA ALA A 404 -17.53 -30.92 6.52
C ALA A 404 -18.49 -29.79 6.05
N ARG A 405 -19.78 -29.83 6.40
CA ARG A 405 -20.77 -28.83 5.93
C ARG A 405 -20.41 -27.39 6.30
N ASN A 406 -19.89 -27.16 7.50
CA ASN A 406 -19.50 -25.81 7.95
C ASN A 406 -18.38 -25.21 7.09
N LEU A 407 -17.55 -26.05 6.45
CA LEU A 407 -16.50 -25.60 5.54
C LEU A 407 -17.08 -24.83 4.35
N ALA A 408 -18.30 -25.14 3.93
CA ALA A 408 -18.99 -24.43 2.85
C ALA A 408 -19.22 -22.94 3.17
N TYR A 409 -19.26 -22.57 4.45
CA TYR A 409 -19.39 -21.18 4.90
C TYR A 409 -18.03 -20.59 5.32
N GLU A 410 -17.12 -21.42 5.86
CA GLU A 410 -15.75 -20.99 6.19
C GLU A 410 -14.94 -20.57 4.95
N ILE A 411 -15.17 -21.21 3.80
CA ILE A 411 -14.53 -20.81 2.53
C ILE A 411 -14.88 -19.35 2.21
N PRO A 412 -16.14 -18.94 1.97
CA PRO A 412 -16.46 -17.54 1.71
C PRO A 412 -16.10 -16.61 2.88
N ALA A 413 -16.14 -17.07 4.14
CA ALA A 413 -15.64 -16.30 5.30
C ALA A 413 -14.16 -15.93 5.17
N ALA A 414 -13.33 -16.88 4.77
CA ALA A 414 -11.94 -16.67 4.45
C ALA A 414 -11.67 -15.77 3.24
N LEU A 415 -12.70 -15.51 2.42
CA LEU A 415 -12.58 -14.73 1.17
C LEU A 415 -13.17 -13.32 1.28
N ILE A 416 -13.96 -12.98 2.30
CA ILE A 416 -14.52 -11.62 2.44
C ILE A 416 -13.57 -10.62 3.10
N VAL A 417 -12.48 -11.11 3.71
CA VAL A 417 -11.44 -10.30 4.35
C VAL A 417 -10.08 -10.59 3.72
N PRO A 418 -9.13 -9.63 3.74
CA PRO A 418 -7.75 -9.90 3.34
C PRO A 418 -7.18 -11.07 4.12
N SER A 419 -6.45 -11.96 3.43
CA SER A 419 -5.95 -13.19 4.01
C SER A 419 -5.12 -12.95 5.28
N GLU A 420 -5.65 -13.35 6.45
CA GLU A 420 -4.97 -13.31 7.75
C GLU A 420 -3.84 -14.34 7.87
N GLN A 421 -4.02 -15.49 7.21
CA GLN A 421 -3.14 -16.65 7.26
C GLN A 421 -2.51 -16.83 5.91
N GLN A 422 -1.34 -16.24 5.77
CA GLN A 422 -0.50 -16.36 4.60
C GLN A 422 0.18 -17.74 4.55
N ASP A 423 -0.62 -18.81 4.60
CA ASP A 423 -0.11 -20.17 4.50
C ASP A 423 -1.11 -21.15 3.87
N LYS A 424 -2.31 -20.74 3.41
CA LYS A 424 -3.32 -21.70 2.88
C LYS A 424 -3.93 -21.30 1.53
N ALA A 425 -4.05 -22.28 0.64
CA ALA A 425 -4.79 -22.30 -0.61
C ALA A 425 -5.84 -23.43 -0.56
N LEU A 426 -6.97 -23.23 -1.23
CA LEU A 426 -8.08 -24.18 -1.25
C LEU A 426 -8.06 -24.97 -2.56
N LEU A 427 -8.22 -26.29 -2.48
CA LEU A 427 -8.42 -27.17 -3.63
C LEU A 427 -9.73 -27.94 -3.47
N LEU A 428 -10.70 -27.63 -4.33
CA LEU A 428 -11.96 -28.37 -4.41
C LEU A 428 -11.74 -29.60 -5.29
N GLU A 429 -11.99 -30.75 -4.70
CA GLU A 429 -11.73 -32.07 -5.28
C GLU A 429 -13.04 -32.82 -5.51
N GLY A 430 -13.09 -33.58 -6.60
CA GLY A 430 -14.10 -34.61 -6.84
C GLY A 430 -14.20 -34.92 -8.33
N GLU A 431 -14.91 -36.00 -8.64
CA GLU A 431 -15.21 -36.37 -10.02
C GLU A 431 -16.30 -35.43 -10.60
N GLY A 432 -16.44 -35.34 -11.92
CA GLY A 432 -17.36 -34.37 -12.55
C GLY A 432 -18.82 -34.55 -12.13
N ALA A 433 -19.63 -33.48 -12.23
CA ALA A 433 -21.06 -33.45 -11.85
C ALA A 433 -21.35 -33.55 -10.33
N ASN A 434 -20.47 -32.98 -9.50
CA ASN A 434 -20.56 -33.04 -8.03
C ASN A 434 -20.92 -31.71 -7.35
N GLY A 435 -21.34 -30.69 -8.12
CA GLY A 435 -21.72 -29.37 -7.59
C GLY A 435 -20.58 -28.37 -7.37
N LYS A 436 -19.29 -28.77 -7.52
CA LYS A 436 -18.11 -27.88 -7.38
C LYS A 436 -18.22 -26.57 -8.16
N SER A 437 -18.47 -26.66 -9.47
CA SER A 437 -18.52 -25.48 -10.33
C SER A 437 -19.70 -24.57 -9.96
N THR A 438 -20.83 -25.15 -9.55
CA THR A 438 -22.01 -24.42 -9.08
C THR A 438 -21.70 -23.68 -7.77
N TYR A 439 -21.07 -24.35 -6.82
CA TYR A 439 -20.61 -23.73 -5.58
C TYR A 439 -19.67 -22.54 -5.84
N LEU A 440 -18.65 -22.73 -6.67
CA LEU A 440 -17.72 -21.66 -7.03
C LEU A 440 -18.42 -20.50 -7.76
N ARG A 441 -19.39 -20.76 -8.63
CA ARG A 441 -20.19 -19.69 -9.27
C ARG A 441 -21.03 -18.92 -8.24
N GLY A 442 -21.62 -19.60 -7.26
CA GLY A 442 -22.33 -18.98 -6.14
C GLY A 442 -21.40 -18.10 -5.30
N VAL A 443 -20.23 -18.60 -4.93
CA VAL A 443 -19.21 -17.83 -4.19
C VAL A 443 -18.70 -16.62 -5.01
N ILE A 444 -18.51 -16.79 -6.32
CA ILE A 444 -18.14 -15.68 -7.23
C ILE A 444 -19.25 -14.61 -7.26
N SER A 445 -20.50 -15.03 -7.27
CA SER A 445 -21.66 -14.14 -7.23
C SER A 445 -21.71 -13.37 -5.90
N PHE A 446 -21.52 -14.06 -4.78
CA PHE A 446 -21.47 -13.49 -3.44
C PHE A 446 -20.35 -12.45 -3.25
N LEU A 447 -19.12 -12.82 -3.60
CA LEU A 447 -17.97 -11.93 -3.49
C LEU A 447 -18.05 -10.76 -4.46
N GLY A 448 -18.68 -10.94 -5.62
CA GLY A 448 -18.70 -9.96 -6.70
C GLY A 448 -17.51 -10.14 -7.65
N ARG A 449 -17.79 -10.15 -8.96
CA ARG A 449 -16.77 -10.43 -10.01
C ARG A 449 -15.61 -9.43 -10.01
N SER A 450 -15.82 -8.20 -9.55
CA SER A 450 -14.75 -7.19 -9.44
C SER A 450 -13.69 -7.58 -8.41
N ASN A 451 -14.01 -8.40 -7.41
CA ASN A 451 -13.13 -8.74 -6.29
C ASN A 451 -12.30 -10.01 -6.55
N ILE A 452 -12.44 -10.61 -7.73
CA ILE A 452 -11.91 -11.94 -8.05
C ILE A 452 -11.02 -11.89 -9.30
N SER A 453 -9.95 -12.67 -9.29
CA SER A 453 -9.18 -13.05 -10.47
C SER A 453 -9.36 -14.54 -10.80
N GLY A 454 -9.06 -14.92 -12.04
CA GLY A 454 -9.17 -16.32 -12.52
C GLY A 454 -7.90 -16.80 -13.19
N VAL A 455 -6.76 -16.59 -12.52
CA VAL A 455 -5.44 -16.98 -13.05
C VAL A 455 -5.13 -18.41 -12.60
N SER A 456 -4.75 -19.28 -13.53
CA SER A 456 -4.32 -20.64 -13.19
C SER A 456 -2.95 -20.62 -12.51
N LEU A 457 -2.67 -21.67 -11.73
CA LEU A 457 -1.40 -21.79 -11.02
C LEU A 457 -0.19 -21.76 -11.97
N HIS A 458 -0.27 -22.45 -13.12
CA HIS A 458 0.79 -22.44 -14.13
C HIS A 458 1.05 -21.03 -14.68
N LYS A 459 0.00 -20.24 -14.91
CA LYS A 459 0.16 -18.87 -15.41
C LYS A 459 0.75 -17.92 -14.36
N LEU A 460 0.39 -18.11 -13.09
CA LEU A 460 1.01 -17.35 -12.00
C LEU A 460 2.51 -17.63 -11.93
N GLU A 461 2.94 -18.87 -12.15
CA GLU A 461 4.37 -19.23 -12.15
C GLU A 461 5.12 -18.78 -13.41
N SER A 462 4.47 -18.80 -14.58
CA SER A 462 5.16 -18.56 -15.87
C SER A 462 5.08 -17.11 -16.37
N ASP A 463 4.12 -16.31 -15.90
CA ASP A 463 3.81 -14.99 -16.47
C ASP A 463 3.65 -13.89 -15.41
N ARG A 464 4.66 -13.00 -15.35
CA ARG A 464 4.68 -11.83 -14.46
C ARG A 464 3.52 -10.86 -14.68
N PHE A 465 2.96 -10.76 -15.89
CA PHE A 465 1.79 -9.91 -16.16
C PHE A 465 0.51 -10.50 -15.59
N SER A 466 0.44 -11.83 -15.49
CA SER A 466 -0.70 -12.53 -14.89
C SER A 466 -0.77 -12.31 -13.38
N ALA A 467 0.37 -12.17 -12.69
CA ALA A 467 0.44 -11.81 -11.27
C ALA A 467 -0.21 -10.45 -10.98
N ALA A 468 -0.07 -9.46 -11.88
CA ALA A 468 -0.72 -8.15 -11.77
C ALA A 468 -2.25 -8.22 -11.62
N ARG A 469 -2.88 -9.33 -12.03
CA ARG A 469 -4.34 -9.53 -11.93
C ARG A 469 -4.81 -9.79 -10.51
N LEU A 470 -3.89 -10.07 -9.57
CA LEU A 470 -4.18 -10.28 -8.15
C LEU A 470 -4.33 -8.96 -7.37
N ILE A 471 -3.92 -7.83 -7.95
CA ILE A 471 -3.97 -6.51 -7.30
C ILE A 471 -5.41 -6.14 -6.95
N GLY A 472 -5.62 -5.80 -5.68
CA GLY A 472 -6.93 -5.43 -5.14
C GLY A 472 -7.97 -6.56 -5.15
N LYS A 473 -7.55 -7.84 -5.28
CA LYS A 473 -8.48 -8.98 -5.30
C LYS A 473 -8.48 -9.71 -3.96
N LEU A 474 -9.67 -10.06 -3.51
CA LEU A 474 -9.89 -10.91 -2.32
C LEU A 474 -9.60 -12.38 -2.61
N ALA A 475 -9.89 -12.84 -3.83
CA ALA A 475 -9.74 -14.23 -4.20
C ALA A 475 -9.20 -14.39 -5.63
N ASN A 476 -8.38 -15.41 -5.84
CA ASN A 476 -8.11 -15.95 -7.16
C ASN A 476 -8.81 -17.30 -7.28
N ILE A 477 -9.92 -17.34 -8.01
CA ILE A 477 -10.73 -18.54 -8.21
C ILE A 477 -10.50 -19.06 -9.62
N CYS A 478 -9.77 -20.16 -9.75
CA CYS A 478 -9.53 -20.81 -11.02
C CYS A 478 -10.23 -22.18 -11.04
N PRO A 479 -11.34 -22.33 -11.82
CA PRO A 479 -12.17 -23.53 -11.78
C PRO A 479 -11.52 -24.78 -12.40
N ASP A 480 -10.43 -24.61 -13.16
CA ASP A 480 -9.71 -25.70 -13.81
C ASP A 480 -8.20 -25.58 -13.56
N LEU A 481 -7.69 -26.42 -12.66
CA LEU A 481 -6.26 -26.62 -12.51
C LEU A 481 -5.80 -27.70 -13.50
N PRO A 482 -4.88 -27.40 -14.44
CA PRO A 482 -4.38 -28.42 -15.35
C PRO A 482 -3.58 -29.48 -14.59
N SER A 483 -3.70 -30.74 -15.01
CA SER A 483 -2.95 -31.87 -14.44
C SER A 483 -1.46 -31.88 -14.83
N SER A 484 -1.02 -30.94 -15.67
CA SER A 484 0.37 -30.80 -16.09
C SER A 484 1.30 -30.48 -14.91
N HIS A 485 2.53 -30.98 -15.00
CA HIS A 485 3.56 -30.82 -13.98
C HIS A 485 3.84 -29.35 -13.66
N LEU A 486 3.87 -28.98 -12.38
CA LEU A 486 4.33 -27.67 -11.92
C LEU A 486 5.87 -27.62 -11.94
N GLU A 487 6.44 -26.81 -12.83
CA GLU A 487 7.90 -26.65 -12.96
C GLU A 487 8.54 -25.92 -11.77
N SER A 488 7.84 -24.91 -11.23
CA SER A 488 8.21 -24.17 -10.03
C SER A 488 7.01 -24.03 -9.09
N THR A 489 7.28 -23.87 -7.80
CA THR A 489 6.30 -23.55 -6.74
C THR A 489 6.65 -22.25 -6.02
N SER A 490 7.57 -21.46 -6.56
CA SER A 490 8.06 -20.23 -5.94
C SER A 490 6.94 -19.20 -5.81
N THR A 491 6.22 -18.90 -6.88
CA THR A 491 5.19 -17.86 -6.88
C THR A 491 4.00 -18.28 -6.02
N PHE A 492 3.64 -19.57 -6.06
CA PHE A 492 2.66 -20.15 -5.14
C PHE A 492 3.06 -19.92 -3.69
N LYS A 493 4.31 -20.20 -3.32
CA LYS A 493 4.82 -19.98 -1.97
C LYS A 493 4.87 -18.51 -1.58
N THR A 494 5.21 -17.62 -2.51
CA THR A 494 5.21 -16.16 -2.33
C THR A 494 3.80 -15.61 -2.15
N VAL A 495 2.82 -16.02 -2.97
CA VAL A 495 1.42 -15.58 -2.84
C VAL A 495 0.78 -16.15 -1.58
N THR A 496 0.95 -17.45 -1.35
CA THR A 496 0.40 -18.08 -0.14
C THR A 496 1.08 -17.53 1.08
N GLY A 497 2.42 -17.39 1.09
CA GLY A 497 3.25 -16.70 2.10
C GLY A 497 3.00 -15.19 2.19
N GLY A 498 2.22 -14.66 1.25
CA GLY A 498 1.87 -13.27 1.03
C GLY A 498 3.03 -12.30 1.18
N ASP A 499 4.16 -12.72 0.64
CA ASP A 499 5.34 -11.91 0.37
C ASP A 499 5.08 -10.93 -0.79
N VAL A 500 5.97 -9.96 -0.95
CA VAL A 500 5.91 -8.98 -2.05
C VAL A 500 6.12 -9.67 -3.40
N LEU A 501 5.30 -9.30 -4.39
CA LEU A 501 5.46 -9.70 -5.78
C LEU A 501 5.92 -8.51 -6.63
N LEU A 502 6.92 -8.77 -7.47
CA LEU A 502 7.28 -7.87 -8.56
C LEU A 502 6.33 -8.10 -9.74
N SER A 503 5.73 -7.03 -10.22
CA SER A 503 4.75 -7.06 -11.30
C SER A 503 4.93 -5.87 -12.25
N GLU A 504 4.36 -5.97 -13.44
CA GLU A 504 4.43 -4.93 -14.46
C GLU A 504 3.04 -4.77 -15.09
N TYR A 505 2.54 -3.54 -15.23
CA TYR A 505 1.43 -3.29 -16.14
C TYR A 505 1.99 -3.17 -17.55
N LYS A 506 1.29 -3.74 -18.55
CA LYS A 506 1.76 -3.73 -19.93
C LYS A 506 2.12 -2.30 -20.37
N PHE A 507 3.37 -2.09 -20.79
CA PHE A 507 3.93 -0.80 -21.21
C PHE A 507 4.10 0.25 -20.10
N LYS A 508 4.23 -0.17 -18.84
CA LYS A 508 4.54 0.67 -17.68
C LYS A 508 5.76 0.12 -16.93
N ASP A 509 6.32 0.92 -16.04
CA ASP A 509 7.38 0.48 -15.14
C ASP A 509 6.92 -0.66 -14.23
N SER A 510 7.87 -1.51 -13.82
CA SER A 510 7.63 -2.55 -12.84
C SER A 510 7.41 -1.93 -11.46
N PHE A 511 6.50 -2.52 -10.69
CA PHE A 511 6.21 -2.13 -9.32
C PHE A 511 6.03 -3.35 -8.43
N GLU A 512 6.10 -3.12 -7.14
CA GLU A 512 5.96 -4.14 -6.11
C GLU A 512 4.59 -4.03 -5.46
N PHE A 513 3.95 -5.16 -5.15
CA PHE A 513 2.72 -5.16 -4.36
C PHE A 513 2.61 -6.44 -3.52
N LYS A 514 1.86 -6.37 -2.42
CA LYS A 514 1.61 -7.51 -1.53
C LYS A 514 0.23 -8.11 -1.82
N PRO A 515 0.12 -9.26 -2.51
CA PRO A 515 -1.17 -9.89 -2.74
C PRO A 515 -1.80 -10.30 -1.40
N PHE A 516 -3.09 -10.00 -1.25
CA PHE A 516 -3.91 -10.52 -0.15
C PHE A 516 -4.99 -11.49 -0.64
N SER A 517 -4.99 -11.80 -1.94
CA SER A 517 -5.93 -12.71 -2.56
C SER A 517 -5.69 -14.14 -2.07
N ARG A 518 -6.73 -14.81 -1.58
CA ARG A 518 -6.66 -16.24 -1.28
C ARG A 518 -6.82 -17.05 -2.56
N LEU A 519 -5.97 -18.06 -2.73
CA LEU A 519 -5.99 -18.92 -3.91
C LEU A 519 -7.03 -20.04 -3.72
N VAL A 520 -7.93 -20.18 -4.69
CA VAL A 520 -8.96 -21.23 -4.74
C VAL A 520 -8.91 -21.89 -6.11
N PHE A 521 -8.72 -23.21 -6.09
CA PHE A 521 -8.64 -24.02 -7.29
C PHE A 521 -9.71 -25.11 -7.25
N SER A 522 -10.16 -25.53 -8.42
CA SER A 522 -10.93 -26.77 -8.59
C SER A 522 -10.17 -27.67 -9.56
N ALA A 523 -10.13 -28.96 -9.26
CA ALA A 523 -9.49 -29.94 -10.12
C ALA A 523 -10.25 -31.26 -10.06
N ASN A 524 -10.36 -31.92 -11.22
CA ASN A 524 -10.85 -33.30 -11.30
C ASN A 524 -9.75 -34.31 -10.95
N HIS A 525 -8.48 -33.90 -11.06
CA HIS A 525 -7.31 -34.70 -10.68
C HIS A 525 -6.31 -33.79 -9.98
N PHE A 526 -5.63 -34.33 -8.98
CA PHE A 526 -4.62 -33.57 -8.26
C PHE A 526 -3.47 -33.09 -9.17
N PRO A 527 -2.98 -31.86 -8.97
CA PRO A 527 -1.81 -31.38 -9.69
C PRO A 527 -0.58 -32.22 -9.33
N ARG A 528 0.21 -32.58 -10.35
CA ARG A 528 1.52 -33.19 -10.14
C ARG A 528 2.55 -32.09 -9.93
N SER A 529 3.41 -32.27 -8.93
CA SER A 529 4.50 -31.35 -8.60
C SER A 529 5.75 -32.14 -8.29
N SER A 530 6.92 -31.64 -8.71
CA SER A 530 8.21 -32.20 -8.28
C SER A 530 8.58 -31.77 -6.85
N ASP A 531 7.87 -30.80 -6.31
CA ASP A 531 8.02 -30.30 -4.96
C ASP A 531 7.10 -31.05 -3.99
N GLY A 532 7.61 -32.15 -3.45
CA GLY A 532 6.98 -32.87 -2.35
C GLY A 532 7.39 -32.37 -0.97
N SER A 533 7.79 -31.10 -0.82
CA SER A 533 8.18 -30.56 0.48
C SER A 533 6.98 -30.42 1.42
N HIS A 534 7.21 -30.58 2.72
CA HIS A 534 6.20 -30.27 3.75
C HIS A 534 5.68 -28.82 3.61
N ALA A 535 6.54 -27.89 3.17
CA ALA A 535 6.17 -26.50 2.92
C ALA A 535 5.12 -26.34 1.81
N PHE A 536 5.16 -27.17 0.76
CA PHE A 536 4.14 -27.16 -0.28
C PHE A 536 2.82 -27.77 0.22
N PHE A 537 2.87 -28.95 0.84
CA PHE A 537 1.65 -29.67 1.26
C PHE A 537 0.90 -29.00 2.41
N ARG A 538 1.60 -28.41 3.39
CA ARG A 538 0.95 -27.69 4.50
C ARG A 538 0.12 -26.50 4.00
N ARG A 539 0.36 -26.02 2.77
CA ARG A 539 -0.36 -24.90 2.17
C ARG A 539 -1.69 -25.26 1.55
N TRP A 540 -2.03 -26.54 1.45
CA TRP A 540 -3.28 -26.96 0.84
C TRP A 540 -4.33 -27.30 1.89
N VAL A 541 -5.54 -26.81 1.66
CA VAL A 541 -6.77 -27.27 2.30
C VAL A 541 -7.58 -27.96 1.21
N ILE A 542 -7.76 -29.27 1.34
CA ILE A 542 -8.50 -30.08 0.37
C ILE A 542 -9.96 -30.13 0.79
N VAL A 543 -10.85 -29.76 -0.14
CA VAL A 543 -12.29 -29.68 0.07
C VAL A 543 -12.95 -30.78 -0.77
N PRO A 544 -13.36 -31.90 -0.15
CA PRO A 544 -13.93 -33.02 -0.89
C PRO A 544 -15.38 -32.76 -1.29
N PHE A 545 -15.73 -33.07 -2.55
CA PHE A 545 -17.09 -33.14 -3.08
C PHE A 545 -17.39 -34.58 -3.52
N PRO A 546 -17.76 -35.48 -2.59
CA PRO A 546 -17.80 -36.92 -2.85
C PRO A 546 -19.06 -37.40 -3.62
N LYS A 547 -20.07 -36.54 -3.75
CA LYS A 547 -21.37 -36.92 -4.34
C LYS A 547 -21.41 -36.65 -5.83
N THR A 548 -21.73 -37.67 -6.61
CA THR A 548 -22.01 -37.54 -8.04
C THR A 548 -23.52 -37.53 -8.25
N PHE A 549 -24.05 -36.47 -8.88
CA PHE A 549 -25.49 -36.35 -9.13
C PHE A 549 -25.87 -37.00 -10.47
N ASP A 550 -27.02 -37.67 -10.52
CA ASP A 550 -27.59 -38.19 -11.76
C ASP A 550 -28.15 -37.04 -12.62
N PRO A 551 -27.86 -36.94 -13.92
CA PRO A 551 -28.38 -35.87 -14.78
C PRO A 551 -29.90 -35.75 -14.81
N SER A 552 -30.63 -36.84 -14.55
CA SER A 552 -32.10 -36.89 -14.61
C SER A 552 -32.79 -36.35 -13.34
N GLU A 553 -32.09 -36.32 -12.22
CA GLU A 553 -32.60 -35.82 -10.92
C GLU A 553 -32.10 -34.40 -10.60
N GLN A 554 -31.27 -33.83 -11.48
CA GLN A 554 -30.67 -32.52 -11.29
C GLN A 554 -31.60 -31.38 -11.70
N ILE A 555 -31.73 -30.39 -10.81
CA ILE A 555 -32.23 -29.07 -11.19
C ILE A 555 -31.29 -28.53 -12.28
N PRO A 556 -31.82 -28.01 -13.41
CA PRO A 556 -31.00 -27.39 -14.44
C PRO A 556 -30.04 -26.35 -13.86
N SER A 557 -28.76 -26.41 -14.26
CA SER A 557 -27.69 -25.61 -13.66
C SER A 557 -27.98 -24.11 -13.62
N HIS A 558 -28.59 -23.55 -14.67
CA HIS A 558 -28.96 -22.14 -14.73
C HIS A 558 -30.03 -21.73 -13.70
N ILE A 559 -30.95 -22.64 -13.34
CA ILE A 559 -31.97 -22.40 -12.31
C ILE A 559 -31.32 -22.40 -10.94
N LEU A 560 -30.46 -23.40 -10.67
CA LEU A 560 -29.74 -23.50 -9.41
C LEU A 560 -28.77 -22.31 -9.22
N ASP A 561 -28.05 -21.92 -10.28
CA ASP A 561 -27.18 -20.73 -10.27
C ASP A 561 -27.98 -19.46 -9.97
N ALA A 562 -29.18 -19.32 -10.52
CA ALA A 562 -30.07 -18.18 -10.27
C ALA A 562 -30.59 -18.17 -8.81
N GLN A 563 -30.97 -19.33 -8.26
CA GLN A 563 -31.38 -19.46 -6.86
C GLN A 563 -30.24 -19.07 -5.92
N LEU A 564 -29.04 -19.63 -6.10
CA LEU A 564 -27.90 -19.34 -5.23
C LEU A 564 -27.37 -17.91 -5.37
N SER A 565 -27.63 -17.25 -6.50
CA SER A 565 -27.25 -15.87 -6.77
C SER A 565 -28.35 -14.85 -6.44
N ASP A 566 -29.50 -15.29 -5.93
CA ASP A 566 -30.59 -14.39 -5.56
C ASP A 566 -30.11 -13.41 -4.47
N PRO A 567 -30.41 -12.09 -4.58
CA PRO A 567 -29.94 -11.11 -3.61
C PRO A 567 -30.32 -11.42 -2.16
N SER A 568 -31.47 -12.05 -1.91
CA SER A 568 -31.89 -12.44 -0.56
C SER A 568 -31.07 -13.62 -0.05
N GLU A 569 -30.80 -14.62 -0.91
CA GLU A 569 -29.94 -15.77 -0.60
C GLU A 569 -28.49 -15.33 -0.34
N LEU A 570 -27.94 -14.40 -1.12
CA LEU A 570 -26.59 -13.85 -0.90
C LEU A 570 -26.51 -13.06 0.43
N SER A 571 -27.58 -12.38 0.80
CA SER A 571 -27.67 -11.64 2.07
C SER A 571 -27.81 -12.60 3.27
N GLY A 572 -28.55 -13.71 3.11
CA GLY A 572 -28.58 -14.77 4.11
C GLY A 572 -27.26 -15.52 4.22
N LEU A 573 -26.58 -15.75 3.10
CA LEU A 573 -25.23 -16.34 3.07
C LEU A 573 -24.24 -15.46 3.83
N LEU A 574 -24.32 -14.13 3.70
CA LEU A 574 -23.49 -13.20 4.48
C LEU A 574 -23.61 -13.47 5.99
N ASN A 575 -24.80 -13.72 6.51
CA ASN A 575 -24.98 -14.01 7.94
C ASN A 575 -24.26 -15.31 8.36
N GLN A 576 -24.42 -16.39 7.58
CA GLN A 576 -23.71 -17.65 7.82
C GLN A 576 -22.18 -17.47 7.72
N VAL A 577 -21.74 -16.66 6.76
CA VAL A 577 -20.34 -16.31 6.53
C VAL A 577 -19.74 -15.52 7.71
N LEU A 578 -20.47 -14.57 8.29
CA LEU A 578 -20.01 -13.81 9.46
C LEU A 578 -19.86 -14.71 10.70
N ASP A 579 -20.80 -15.63 10.92
CA ASP A 579 -20.70 -16.62 11.99
C ASP A 579 -19.54 -17.60 11.78
N ALA A 580 -19.32 -18.03 10.53
CA ALA A 580 -18.18 -18.86 10.16
C ALA A 580 -16.85 -18.10 10.29
N LEU A 581 -16.80 -16.81 9.96
CA LEU A 581 -15.60 -15.97 10.11
C LEU A 581 -15.18 -15.85 11.58
N ARG A 582 -16.14 -15.63 12.49
CA ARG A 582 -15.87 -15.62 13.93
C ARG A 582 -15.26 -16.95 14.37
N SER A 583 -15.88 -18.08 13.99
CA SER A 583 -15.42 -19.42 14.35
C SER A 583 -14.03 -19.73 13.77
N LEU A 584 -13.76 -19.28 12.55
CA LEU A 584 -12.47 -19.42 11.89
C LEU A 584 -11.37 -18.63 12.62
N ARG A 585 -11.66 -17.37 13.01
CA ARG A 585 -10.74 -16.52 13.79
C ARG A 585 -10.44 -17.10 15.17
N GLU A 586 -11.46 -17.59 15.87
CA GLU A 586 -11.31 -18.19 17.21
C GLU A 586 -10.44 -19.44 17.18
N ARG A 587 -10.61 -20.31 16.18
CA ARG A 587 -9.80 -21.54 16.06
C ARG A 587 -8.41 -21.29 15.45
N GLY A 588 -8.26 -20.24 14.65
CA GLY A 588 -7.00 -19.96 13.94
C GLY A 588 -6.66 -20.98 12.85
N THR A 589 -7.59 -21.82 12.40
CA THR A 589 -7.41 -22.68 11.21
C THR A 589 -8.79 -23.11 10.68
N TYR A 590 -8.83 -23.58 9.44
CA TYR A 590 -10.02 -24.22 8.87
C TYR A 590 -10.42 -25.44 9.69
N LEU A 591 -11.70 -25.79 9.63
CA LEU A 591 -12.18 -27.05 10.18
C LEU A 591 -11.37 -28.21 9.61
N GLU A 592 -10.95 -29.15 10.45
CA GLU A 592 -10.35 -30.42 10.01
C GLU A 592 -11.32 -31.56 10.28
N SER A 593 -11.99 -32.02 9.22
CA SER A 593 -12.90 -33.17 9.28
C SER A 593 -12.20 -34.47 8.88
N GLU A 594 -12.82 -35.62 9.15
CA GLU A 594 -12.31 -36.93 8.72
C GLU A 594 -12.28 -37.02 7.19
N SER A 595 -13.35 -36.56 6.53
CA SER A 595 -13.42 -36.47 5.07
C SER A 595 -12.28 -35.62 4.48
N MET A 596 -11.95 -34.48 5.11
CA MET A 596 -10.86 -33.61 4.65
C MET A 596 -9.49 -34.26 4.83
N ARG A 597 -9.28 -34.96 5.95
CA ARG A 597 -8.04 -35.68 6.21
C ARG A 597 -7.82 -36.79 5.17
N GLY A 598 -8.86 -37.56 4.86
CA GLY A 598 -8.82 -38.59 3.81
C GLY A 598 -8.45 -38.00 2.44
N ALA A 599 -9.12 -36.91 2.04
CA ALA A 599 -8.83 -36.23 0.78
C ALA A 599 -7.41 -35.63 0.73
N TRP A 600 -6.89 -35.13 1.86
CA TRP A 600 -5.52 -34.63 1.95
C TRP A 600 -4.48 -35.76 1.85
N GLU A 601 -4.73 -36.91 2.48
CA GLU A 601 -3.87 -38.09 2.36
C GLU A 601 -3.81 -38.62 0.93
N GLU A 602 -4.96 -38.64 0.24
CA GLU A 602 -5.05 -39.01 -1.17
C GLU A 602 -4.29 -38.02 -2.07
N PHE A 603 -4.46 -36.72 -1.84
CA PHE A 603 -3.68 -35.67 -2.52
C PHE A 603 -2.18 -35.91 -2.37
N ARG A 604 -1.71 -36.14 -1.14
CA ARG A 604 -0.30 -36.40 -0.87
C ARG A 604 0.19 -37.67 -1.57
N ALA A 605 -0.61 -38.73 -1.59
CA ALA A 605 -0.28 -39.99 -2.27
C ALA A 605 -0.17 -39.83 -3.78
N MET A 606 -1.05 -39.06 -4.41
CA MET A 606 -1.01 -38.83 -5.86
C MET A 606 0.12 -37.86 -6.28
N THR A 607 0.48 -36.89 -5.42
CA THR A 607 1.51 -35.89 -5.75
C THR A 607 2.94 -36.34 -5.41
N ASP A 608 3.18 -37.06 -4.30
CA ASP A 608 4.51 -37.65 -3.99
C ASP A 608 4.38 -39.15 -3.61
N PRO A 609 4.20 -40.04 -4.61
CA PRO A 609 4.08 -41.48 -4.38
C PRO A 609 5.30 -42.09 -3.68
N VAL A 610 6.50 -41.53 -3.91
CA VAL A 610 7.74 -41.98 -3.27
C VAL A 610 7.69 -41.70 -1.78
N ALA A 611 7.30 -40.48 -1.37
CA ALA A 611 7.17 -40.13 0.05
C ALA A 611 6.16 -41.01 0.77
N VAL A 612 4.97 -41.22 0.18
CA VAL A 612 3.93 -42.07 0.77
C VAL A 612 4.36 -43.51 0.86
N TRP A 613 5.02 -44.04 -0.17
CA TRP A 613 5.57 -45.38 -0.13
C TRP A 613 6.65 -45.50 0.94
N LEU A 614 7.55 -44.52 1.08
CA LEU A 614 8.58 -44.54 2.13
C LEU A 614 7.96 -44.55 3.53
N ASP A 615 7.00 -43.69 3.82
CA ASP A 615 6.32 -43.64 5.12
C ASP A 615 5.68 -45.00 5.48
N ARG A 616 5.11 -45.69 4.48
CA ARG A 616 4.45 -46.99 4.67
C ARG A 616 5.41 -48.17 4.71
N ALA A 617 6.40 -48.20 3.83
CA ALA A 617 7.26 -49.36 3.58
C ALA A 617 8.63 -49.29 4.28
N THR A 618 8.98 -48.17 4.90
CA THR A 618 10.28 -48.01 5.57
C THR A 618 10.16 -47.58 7.03
N VAL A 619 11.23 -47.81 7.78
CA VAL A 619 11.43 -47.37 9.17
C VAL A 619 12.76 -46.64 9.27
N GLU A 620 12.76 -45.51 9.96
CA GLU A 620 13.98 -44.77 10.31
C GLU A 620 14.46 -45.18 11.69
N HIS A 621 15.68 -45.68 11.77
CA HIS A 621 16.33 -46.08 13.03
C HIS A 621 17.84 -46.03 12.86
N PRO A 622 18.63 -45.59 13.85
CA PRO A 622 20.10 -45.49 13.73
C PRO A 622 20.78 -46.75 13.21
N ASP A 623 20.30 -47.92 13.64
CA ASP A 623 20.84 -49.23 13.25
C ASP A 623 20.21 -49.83 11.98
N ALA A 624 19.18 -49.19 11.42
CA ALA A 624 18.52 -49.71 10.23
C ALA A 624 19.38 -49.49 8.98
N MET A 625 19.41 -50.49 8.11
CA MET A 625 20.05 -50.37 6.80
C MET A 625 19.28 -51.11 5.71
N VAL A 626 19.35 -50.59 4.49
CA VAL A 626 18.75 -51.21 3.29
C VAL A 626 19.65 -51.02 2.09
N THR A 627 19.75 -52.03 1.22
CA THR A 627 20.51 -51.92 -0.03
C THR A 627 19.84 -50.91 -0.96
N LYS A 628 20.64 -50.10 -1.66
CA LYS A 628 20.07 -49.11 -2.61
C LYS A 628 19.23 -49.78 -3.70
N ASP A 629 19.72 -50.90 -4.22
CA ASP A 629 19.05 -51.68 -5.26
C ASP A 629 17.82 -52.42 -4.72
N GLY A 630 17.87 -52.93 -3.49
CA GLY A 630 16.72 -53.55 -2.81
C GLY A 630 15.60 -52.55 -2.55
N LEU A 631 15.93 -51.35 -2.07
CA LEU A 631 14.95 -50.30 -1.80
C LEU A 631 14.26 -49.84 -3.10
N LEU A 632 15.03 -49.58 -4.17
CA LEU A 632 14.46 -49.18 -5.46
C LEU A 632 13.62 -50.30 -6.10
N SER A 633 14.10 -51.55 -6.06
CA SER A 633 13.36 -52.67 -6.63
C SER A 633 12.03 -52.91 -5.92
N THR A 634 12.00 -52.77 -4.59
CA THR A 634 10.77 -52.87 -3.80
C THR A 634 9.79 -51.74 -4.15
N TYR A 635 10.27 -50.49 -4.27
CA TYR A 635 9.44 -49.37 -4.73
C TYR A 635 8.87 -49.62 -6.13
N ASN A 636 9.74 -49.93 -7.11
CA ASN A 636 9.31 -50.17 -8.50
C ASN A 636 8.37 -51.36 -8.63
N ALA A 637 8.51 -52.40 -7.79
CA ALA A 637 7.60 -53.53 -7.74
C ALA A 637 6.22 -53.12 -7.23
N ALA A 638 6.16 -52.35 -6.13
CA ALA A 638 4.91 -51.82 -5.58
C ALA A 638 4.20 -50.91 -6.61
N THR A 639 4.94 -49.97 -7.21
CA THR A 639 4.38 -49.06 -8.22
C THR A 639 3.86 -49.79 -9.45
N ARG A 640 4.52 -50.88 -9.90
CA ARG A 640 4.02 -51.70 -11.02
C ARG A 640 2.73 -52.45 -10.69
N GLN A 641 2.56 -52.94 -9.46
CA GLN A 641 1.32 -53.60 -9.02
C GLN A 641 0.13 -52.62 -9.04
N GLU A 642 0.40 -51.35 -8.75
CA GLU A 642 -0.59 -50.27 -8.76
C GLU A 642 -0.75 -49.59 -10.15
N GLY A 643 -0.07 -50.09 -11.19
CA GLY A 643 -0.16 -49.55 -12.55
C GLY A 643 0.59 -48.22 -12.79
N GLY A 644 1.44 -47.80 -11.84
CA GLY A 644 2.20 -46.55 -11.92
C GLY A 644 3.56 -46.66 -12.66
N PRO A 645 4.18 -45.51 -13.00
CA PRO A 645 5.48 -45.47 -13.65
C PRO A 645 6.65 -45.76 -12.69
N THR A 646 7.56 -46.65 -13.07
CA THR A 646 8.78 -46.94 -12.30
C THR A 646 9.82 -45.82 -12.40
N MET A 647 10.68 -45.70 -11.39
CA MET A 647 11.77 -44.73 -11.36
C MET A 647 13.14 -45.33 -11.69
N THR A 648 14.05 -44.48 -12.17
CA THR A 648 15.46 -44.80 -12.34
C THR A 648 16.22 -44.68 -11.01
N ARG A 649 17.39 -45.33 -10.89
CA ARG A 649 18.27 -45.21 -9.71
C ARG A 649 18.61 -43.76 -9.37
N GLN A 650 18.90 -42.96 -10.39
CA GLN A 650 19.28 -41.55 -10.20
C GLN A 650 18.09 -40.70 -9.72
N ALA A 651 16.91 -40.88 -10.31
CA ALA A 651 15.71 -40.13 -9.92
C ALA A 651 15.25 -40.51 -8.50
N PHE A 652 15.19 -41.81 -8.20
CA PHE A 652 14.80 -42.31 -6.88
C PHE A 652 15.80 -41.91 -5.80
N GLY A 653 17.11 -42.02 -6.06
CA GLY A 653 18.15 -41.59 -5.11
C GLY A 653 18.09 -40.08 -4.82
N ARG A 654 17.78 -39.25 -5.82
CA ARG A 654 17.58 -37.80 -5.62
C ARG A 654 16.35 -37.51 -4.76
N ALA A 655 15.23 -38.18 -5.04
CA ALA A 655 14.01 -38.05 -4.25
C ALA A 655 14.22 -38.49 -2.79
N LEU A 656 14.91 -39.61 -2.57
CA LEU A 656 15.17 -40.15 -1.24
C LEU A 656 16.03 -39.19 -0.38
N ARG A 657 17.12 -38.64 -0.92
CA ARG A 657 17.94 -37.65 -0.17
C ARG A 657 17.17 -36.38 0.17
N ARG A 658 16.25 -35.95 -0.71
CA ARG A 658 15.35 -34.81 -0.47
C ARG A 658 14.37 -35.11 0.67
N LEU A 659 13.79 -36.30 0.68
CA LEU A 659 12.73 -36.71 1.62
C LEU A 659 13.26 -37.20 2.97
N ARG A 660 14.53 -37.65 3.01
CA ARG A 660 15.21 -38.20 4.19
C ARG A 660 16.64 -37.66 4.26
N PRO A 661 16.85 -36.41 4.71
CA PRO A 661 18.16 -35.78 4.68
C PRO A 661 19.17 -36.41 5.66
N ASN A 662 18.69 -37.15 6.68
CA ASN A 662 19.52 -37.69 7.76
C ASN A 662 20.10 -39.08 7.47
N ILE A 663 19.75 -39.70 6.34
CA ILE A 663 20.29 -41.02 5.97
C ILE A 663 21.68 -40.88 5.37
N GLN A 664 22.54 -41.88 5.59
CA GLN A 664 23.91 -41.87 5.07
C GLN A 664 24.12 -42.96 4.03
N GLU A 665 25.09 -42.75 3.15
CA GLU A 665 25.51 -43.77 2.18
C GLU A 665 26.77 -44.46 2.65
N ALA A 666 26.76 -45.78 2.63
CA ALA A 666 27.96 -46.56 2.92
C ALA A 666 28.04 -47.81 2.05
N GLN A 667 29.24 -48.37 1.94
CA GLN A 667 29.42 -49.73 1.45
C GLN A 667 29.41 -50.70 2.62
N ARG A 668 28.64 -51.78 2.49
CA ARG A 668 28.59 -52.88 3.46
C ARG A 668 28.67 -54.20 2.72
N LYS A 669 29.28 -55.20 3.37
CA LYS A 669 29.35 -56.55 2.83
C LYS A 669 28.06 -57.28 3.20
N ILE A 670 27.19 -57.52 2.23
CA ILE A 670 25.91 -58.21 2.39
C ILE A 670 25.97 -59.49 1.55
N ALA A 671 25.67 -60.65 2.16
CA ALA A 671 25.74 -61.96 1.51
C ALA A 671 27.07 -62.20 0.75
N GLY A 672 28.19 -61.80 1.37
CA GLY A 672 29.53 -61.99 0.81
C GLY A 672 29.96 -60.99 -0.27
N LYS A 673 29.06 -60.11 -0.75
CA LYS A 673 29.35 -59.10 -1.79
C LYS A 673 29.32 -57.69 -1.21
N LEU A 674 30.21 -56.83 -1.70
CA LEU A 674 30.21 -55.41 -1.34
C LEU A 674 29.04 -54.71 -2.05
N GLN A 675 28.14 -54.08 -1.29
CA GLN A 675 26.98 -53.39 -1.82
C GLN A 675 26.81 -52.00 -1.20
N TRP A 676 26.28 -51.07 -1.99
CA TRP A 676 25.89 -49.75 -1.49
C TRP A 676 24.57 -49.84 -0.71
N VAL A 677 24.57 -49.28 0.50
CA VAL A 677 23.42 -49.24 1.40
C VAL A 677 23.10 -47.81 1.81
N TRP A 678 21.84 -47.60 2.21
CA TRP A 678 21.42 -46.48 3.03
C TRP A 678 21.49 -46.90 4.50
N LEU A 679 22.14 -46.10 5.33
CA LEU A 679 22.18 -46.24 6.79
C LEU A 679 21.15 -45.28 7.41
N GLY A 680 20.52 -45.69 8.52
CA GLY A 680 19.44 -44.95 9.16
C GLY A 680 18.05 -45.29 8.63
N LEU A 681 17.94 -46.20 7.65
CA LEU A 681 16.69 -46.53 6.96
C LEU A 681 16.60 -48.03 6.65
N GLY A 682 15.49 -48.67 6.99
CA GLY A 682 15.20 -50.08 6.73
C GLY A 682 13.84 -50.28 6.07
N LEU A 683 13.62 -51.43 5.42
CA LEU A 683 12.29 -51.83 4.96
C LEU A 683 11.50 -52.45 6.13
N LYS A 684 10.21 -52.11 6.26
CA LYS A 684 9.29 -52.77 7.19
C LYS A 684 9.02 -54.20 6.72
N SER A 685 8.85 -55.15 7.63
CA SER A 685 8.54 -56.53 7.26
C SER A 685 7.07 -56.65 6.82
N LYS A 686 6.75 -57.64 5.98
CA LYS A 686 5.35 -57.91 5.57
C LYS A 686 4.46 -58.35 6.75
N ASP A 687 5.04 -58.69 7.90
CA ASP A 687 4.32 -59.16 9.08
C ASP A 687 3.91 -58.03 10.03
N ASP A 688 4.36 -56.79 9.78
CA ASP A 688 4.06 -55.62 10.63
C ASP A 688 2.79 -54.85 10.20
N ALA A 689 2.07 -55.32 9.17
CA ALA A 689 0.87 -54.65 8.63
C ALA A 689 -0.45 -54.97 9.37
N HIS A 690 -0.42 -55.85 10.37
CA HIS A 690 -1.56 -56.20 11.21
C HIS A 690 -1.19 -56.15 12.69
N GLY A 691 -1.23 -54.96 13.30
CA GLY A 691 -0.81 -54.82 14.70
C GLY A 691 -1.04 -53.45 15.31
N ALA A 692 -2.22 -52.87 15.11
CA ALA A 692 -2.69 -51.76 15.93
C ALA A 692 -4.20 -51.86 16.14
N ASP A 693 -4.66 -53.00 16.68
CA ASP A 693 -5.91 -53.03 17.41
C ASP A 693 -5.96 -54.21 18.40
N ASN A 694 -6.59 -53.94 19.54
CA ASN A 694 -6.98 -54.82 20.64
C ASN A 694 -5.99 -55.15 21.78
N LYS A 695 -6.28 -54.54 22.93
CA LYS A 695 -5.92 -55.00 24.28
C LYS A 695 -6.80 -56.19 24.69
N ASN A 696 -6.22 -57.38 24.86
CA ASN A 696 -6.45 -58.30 26.01
C ASN A 696 -5.82 -59.68 25.75
N PRO A 697 -5.14 -60.30 26.74
CA PRO A 697 -4.59 -61.64 26.60
C PRO A 697 -5.53 -62.71 27.18
N VAL A 698 -5.81 -63.78 26.43
CA VAL A 698 -6.28 -65.05 27.01
C VAL A 698 -5.59 -66.23 26.34
N ASN A 699 -4.98 -67.07 27.18
CA ASN A 699 -4.29 -68.34 26.92
C ASN A 699 -5.09 -69.36 26.10
N ARG A 700 -4.40 -70.16 25.26
CA ARG A 700 -4.35 -71.66 25.26
C ARG A 700 -3.56 -72.18 24.03
N VAL A 701 -2.42 -72.87 24.23
CA VAL A 701 -2.15 -74.34 24.20
C VAL A 701 -2.21 -75.01 22.80
N ASN A 702 -1.08 -75.67 22.47
CA ASN A 702 -0.69 -76.51 21.33
C ASN A 702 -1.68 -77.63 20.89
N ASP A 703 -1.69 -78.00 19.60
CA ASP A 703 -1.18 -79.28 19.02
C ASP A 703 -1.40 -79.35 17.47
N PRO A 704 -0.78 -80.30 16.70
CA PRO A 704 -0.32 -80.07 15.33
C PRO A 704 -1.00 -81.01 14.29
N GLY A 705 -0.73 -80.79 13.00
CA GLY A 705 -0.71 -81.90 12.04
C GLY A 705 -1.26 -81.62 10.64
N VAL A 706 -0.41 -81.99 9.66
CA VAL A 706 -0.70 -82.44 8.29
C VAL A 706 -1.20 -81.34 7.32
N GLY A 707 -0.54 -80.98 6.22
CA GLY A 707 0.49 -81.62 5.41
C GLY A 707 -0.02 -81.77 3.98
N SER A 708 0.41 -80.91 3.05
CA SER A 708 0.56 -81.32 1.65
C SER A 708 1.56 -80.43 0.92
N ARG A 709 2.52 -81.11 0.29
CA ARG A 709 3.56 -80.59 -0.58
C ARG A 709 2.95 -80.07 -1.87
N ASP A 710 3.44 -78.94 -2.35
CA ASP A 710 3.84 -78.84 -3.76
C ASP A 710 5.02 -77.89 -3.92
N SER A 711 5.97 -78.39 -4.71
CA SER A 711 7.32 -77.90 -4.92
C SER A 711 7.37 -76.72 -5.88
N LEU A 712 8.07 -75.65 -5.51
CA LEU A 712 8.73 -74.76 -6.47
C LEU A 712 10.09 -74.34 -5.93
N ASP A 713 11.05 -74.42 -6.83
CA ASP A 713 12.48 -74.38 -6.62
C ASP A 713 12.99 -72.98 -6.22
N SER A 714 14.14 -73.05 -5.57
CA SER A 714 14.93 -72.03 -4.90
C SER A 714 15.35 -70.81 -5.73
N ARG A 715 15.38 -69.63 -5.08
CA ARG A 715 16.53 -68.69 -4.92
C ARG A 715 16.08 -67.23 -4.82
N ASP A 716 15.94 -66.73 -3.59
CA ASP A 716 16.65 -65.53 -3.13
C ASP A 716 16.32 -65.28 -1.64
N SER A 717 17.31 -65.43 -0.76
CA SER A 717 17.18 -65.13 0.67
C SER A 717 18.24 -64.11 1.05
N SER A 718 17.81 -62.86 1.23
CA SER A 718 18.58 -61.84 1.95
C SER A 718 17.63 -60.80 2.57
N LEU A 719 17.01 -61.16 3.69
CA LEU A 719 16.38 -60.20 4.60
C LEU A 719 17.09 -60.33 5.95
N LEU A 720 17.67 -59.22 6.41
CA LEU A 720 18.46 -59.12 7.63
C LEU A 720 17.56 -58.79 8.83
N TYR A 721 17.87 -59.44 9.95
CA TYR A 721 17.15 -59.51 11.21
C TYR A 721 17.26 -58.23 12.05
N ILE A 722 16.21 -57.92 12.82
CA ILE A 722 16.27 -57.05 14.00
C ILE A 722 16.79 -57.89 15.17
N ASN A 723 17.93 -57.49 15.76
CA ASN A 723 18.50 -58.16 16.92
C ASN A 723 17.89 -57.55 18.21
N ARG A 724 17.01 -58.28 18.89
CA ARG A 724 16.62 -58.00 20.30
C ARG A 724 17.48 -58.89 21.20
N GLY A 725 18.24 -58.27 22.10
CA GLY A 725 19.35 -58.87 22.83
C GLY A 725 18.99 -59.84 23.97
N LYS A 726 20.04 -60.41 24.58
CA LYS A 726 20.01 -61.00 25.92
C LYS A 726 21.30 -60.70 26.67
N GLU A 727 21.12 -60.20 27.88
CA GLU A 727 22.11 -60.02 28.95
C GLU A 727 22.75 -61.35 29.36
N GLY A 728 23.98 -61.26 29.87
CA GLY A 728 24.71 -62.34 30.52
C GLY A 728 26.01 -61.82 31.12
N ASP A 729 26.01 -61.67 32.44
CA ASP A 729 27.10 -61.35 33.37
C ASP A 729 28.53 -61.71 32.93
N GLN A 730 29.48 -60.77 33.10
CA GLN A 730 30.70 -61.03 33.88
C GLN A 730 31.49 -59.76 34.27
N LYS A 731 31.73 -59.71 35.57
CA LYS A 731 32.55 -58.87 36.47
C LYS A 731 33.76 -58.07 35.96
N VAL A 732 33.81 -56.82 36.45
CA VAL A 732 34.85 -56.14 37.26
C VAL A 732 36.30 -56.11 36.74
N GLU A 733 36.82 -54.91 36.47
CA GLU A 733 37.95 -54.33 37.24
C GLU A 733 38.10 -52.81 37.01
N GLU A 734 38.41 -52.12 38.10
CA GLU A 734 38.49 -50.68 38.31
C GLU A 734 39.73 -50.05 37.66
N ARG A 735 39.64 -48.76 37.28
CA ARG A 735 40.61 -47.74 37.73
C ARG A 735 40.16 -46.31 37.43
N GLU A 736 40.22 -45.52 38.49
CA GLU A 736 40.08 -44.06 38.56
C GLU A 736 41.23 -43.33 37.83
N GLU A 737 40.96 -42.14 37.28
CA GLU A 737 41.54 -40.83 37.69
C GLU A 737 41.47 -39.78 36.57
N TYR A 738 40.79 -38.67 36.91
CA TYR A 738 41.14 -37.26 36.67
C TYR A 738 42.24 -36.90 35.65
N LEU A 739 41.92 -36.02 34.68
CA LEU A 739 42.37 -34.62 34.70
C LEU A 739 41.91 -33.83 33.46
N GLU A 740 41.66 -32.56 33.78
CA GLU A 740 41.19 -31.46 32.97
C GLU A 740 42.39 -30.73 32.31
N GLN A 741 42.08 -29.93 31.28
CA GLN A 741 42.90 -28.85 30.69
C GLN A 741 43.98 -29.22 29.67
N SER A 742 43.82 -28.64 28.46
CA SER A 742 44.69 -27.58 27.90
C SER A 742 44.93 -27.74 26.40
N ARG A 743 44.58 -26.69 25.64
CA ARG A 743 45.42 -26.04 24.59
C ARG A 743 45.80 -26.90 23.37
N GLU A 744 45.87 -26.44 22.13
CA GLU A 744 46.05 -25.13 21.54
C GLU A 744 45.85 -25.29 20.01
N ASN A 745 45.59 -24.18 19.34
CA ASN A 745 45.61 -24.01 17.88
C ASN A 745 46.88 -24.60 17.22
N PRO A 746 46.83 -24.81 15.88
CA PRO A 746 47.72 -23.97 15.09
C PRO A 746 47.02 -23.27 13.92
N VAL A 747 47.41 -21.99 13.82
CA VAL A 747 47.21 -21.05 12.74
C VAL A 747 47.90 -21.55 11.46
N ASN A 748 47.24 -21.45 10.31
CA ASN A 748 47.93 -20.97 9.12
C ASN A 748 47.02 -20.17 8.18
N ARG A 749 47.53 -18.99 7.83
CA ARG A 749 47.00 -17.94 6.94
C ARG A 749 46.90 -18.45 5.49
N VAL A 750 45.92 -17.94 4.71
CA VAL A 750 46.13 -16.98 3.60
C VAL A 750 44.77 -16.45 3.11
N ASN A 751 44.62 -15.12 3.24
CA ASN A 751 43.92 -14.10 2.44
C ASN A 751 42.83 -14.49 1.42
N GLY A 752 41.69 -13.80 1.52
CA GLY A 752 40.73 -13.59 0.44
C GLY A 752 39.48 -12.85 0.91
N MET A 753 39.42 -11.55 0.64
CA MET A 753 38.36 -10.59 0.98
C MET A 753 36.97 -10.99 0.43
N ASN A 754 35.91 -10.88 1.26
CA ASN A 754 34.85 -9.87 1.10
C ASN A 754 33.71 -10.06 2.12
N GLU A 755 33.19 -8.91 2.53
CA GLU A 755 32.40 -8.63 3.72
C GLU A 755 30.98 -9.23 3.69
N THR A 756 30.57 -9.79 4.82
CA THR A 756 29.17 -10.08 5.17
C THR A 756 28.87 -9.31 6.46
N LEU A 757 28.11 -8.23 6.36
CA LEU A 757 27.57 -7.51 7.52
C LEU A 757 26.47 -8.35 8.15
N THR A 758 26.73 -8.75 9.39
CA THR A 758 25.79 -9.41 10.28
C THR A 758 25.04 -8.37 11.11
N THR A 759 23.78 -8.71 11.35
CA THR A 759 22.80 -8.13 12.25
C THR A 759 23.36 -7.70 13.61
N SER A 760 23.13 -6.45 14.03
CA SER A 760 23.32 -6.00 15.41
C SER A 760 22.01 -6.08 16.21
N SER A 761 22.14 -6.66 17.40
CA SER A 761 21.15 -6.78 18.46
C SER A 761 20.93 -5.45 19.18
N THR A 762 19.68 -5.15 19.53
CA THR A 762 19.30 -4.05 20.42
C THR A 762 19.46 -4.47 21.89
N ASN A 763 20.19 -3.68 22.68
CA ASN A 763 20.18 -3.72 24.15
C ASN A 763 19.36 -2.52 24.68
N PRO A 764 18.61 -2.65 25.79
CA PRO A 764 17.83 -1.56 26.38
C PRO A 764 18.71 -0.57 27.17
N LEU A 765 18.34 0.72 27.12
CA LEU A 765 19.07 1.86 27.73
C LEU A 765 18.81 1.99 29.25
N GLU A 766 19.87 2.24 30.03
CA GLU A 766 19.81 2.55 31.47
C GLU A 766 19.53 4.05 31.73
N ILE A 767 18.69 4.34 32.74
CA ILE A 767 18.33 5.70 33.18
C ILE A 767 19.11 6.05 34.46
N SER A 768 19.64 7.28 34.55
CA SER A 768 20.32 7.75 35.77
C SER A 768 19.33 8.27 36.83
N ASN A 769 19.77 8.31 38.10
CA ASN A 769 18.97 8.73 39.27
C ASN A 769 18.39 10.16 39.19
N ASN A 770 18.78 10.99 38.21
CA ASN A 770 18.30 12.36 38.05
C ASN A 770 17.30 12.54 36.89
N ASN A 771 16.76 11.44 36.35
CA ASN A 771 15.71 11.48 35.31
C ASN A 771 16.14 12.19 34.01
N THR A 772 17.42 12.03 33.64
CA THR A 772 18.04 12.47 32.38
C THR A 772 18.68 11.30 31.65
N CYS A 773 18.67 11.36 30.31
CA CYS A 773 19.35 10.38 29.46
C CYS A 773 20.87 10.49 29.60
N VAL A 774 21.55 9.37 29.88
CA VAL A 774 23.01 9.32 30.15
C VAL A 774 23.85 9.68 28.91
N HIS A 775 23.28 9.64 27.72
CA HIS A 775 23.99 9.92 26.46
C HIS A 775 23.86 11.35 25.95
N CYS A 776 22.84 12.11 26.39
CA CYS A 776 22.58 13.45 25.84
C CYS A 776 22.10 14.51 26.85
N ASP A 777 21.97 14.17 28.13
CA ASP A 777 21.57 15.09 29.22
C ASP A 777 20.21 15.81 29.01
N ALA A 778 19.33 15.28 28.15
CA ALA A 778 18.00 15.84 27.93
C ALA A 778 17.02 15.50 29.10
N PRO A 779 16.16 16.46 29.54
CA PRO A 779 15.17 16.25 30.60
C PRO A 779 13.93 15.47 30.12
N ALA A 780 13.45 14.52 30.93
CA ALA A 780 12.44 13.50 30.64
C ALA A 780 10.96 13.96 30.45
N ASN A 781 10.69 15.10 29.79
CA ASN A 781 9.32 15.59 29.55
C ASN A 781 8.88 15.59 28.08
N ARG A 782 9.24 14.53 27.34
CA ARG A 782 8.57 14.13 26.09
C ARG A 782 8.48 12.61 26.03
N PHE A 783 7.37 12.04 26.48
CA PHE A 783 7.02 10.63 26.25
C PHE A 783 5.53 10.55 25.85
N SER A 784 5.20 9.68 24.89
CA SER A 784 3.83 9.30 24.53
C SER A 784 3.22 8.35 25.56
N GLU A 785 1.89 8.34 25.67
CA GLU A 785 1.09 7.60 26.69
C GLU A 785 1.17 6.05 26.60
N ASP A 786 1.97 5.48 25.70
CA ASP A 786 2.11 4.04 25.47
C ASP A 786 3.41 3.44 26.01
N GLY A 787 4.24 4.22 26.72
CA GLY A 787 5.34 3.70 27.53
C GLY A 787 6.51 3.10 26.75
N THR A 788 6.64 3.40 25.44
CA THR A 788 7.81 3.00 24.63
C THR A 788 8.66 4.23 24.30
N GLY A 789 9.82 4.34 24.94
CA GLY A 789 10.66 5.53 24.86
C GLY A 789 11.57 5.56 23.63
N TYR A 790 11.42 6.57 22.76
CA TYR A 790 12.39 6.94 21.72
C TYR A 790 12.65 8.46 21.75
N CYS A 791 13.88 8.87 21.46
CA CYS A 791 14.32 10.27 21.41
C CYS A 791 14.37 10.75 19.95
N GLU A 792 13.70 11.85 19.62
CA GLU A 792 13.51 12.37 18.26
C GLU A 792 14.80 12.88 17.56
N ASP A 793 15.93 13.03 18.27
CA ASP A 793 17.17 13.61 17.71
C ASP A 793 18.11 12.60 17.02
N HIS A 794 17.69 11.34 16.86
CA HIS A 794 18.38 10.36 16.03
C HIS A 794 17.41 9.66 15.06
N LEU A 795 17.17 10.30 13.91
CA LEU A 795 16.73 9.68 12.66
C LEU A 795 17.62 10.15 11.50
#